data_AF-A0A7Y1ZLS9-F1
#
_entry.id   AF-A0A7Y1ZLS9-F1
#
_cell.length_a   1.000
_cell.length_b   1.000
_cell.length_c   1.000
_cell.angle_alpha   90.00
_cell.angle_beta   90.00
_cell.angle_gamma   90.00
#
_symmetry.space_group_name_H-M   'P 1'
#
loop_
_entity.id
_entity.type
_entity.pdbx_description
1 polymer ?
#
loop_
_entity_poly.entity_id
_entity_poly.type
_entity_poly.pdbx_seq_one_letter_code
_entity_poly.pdbx_strand_id
1 'polypeptide(L)'
;MQLTDESVKFKHVENLWDDSRVAEMDGVDRLVYRSNLLGTDWRITNTGGGNTSSKLSETDPLTGETVEVLWVKGSGGDLRTAKRENFSSLYQGRLVALQDVYARRDDKGLKSQAEDEMVAMYRHCTFNLNPRASSIDTPLHSFIPHPIVDHTHPTSCIAIATASNGQELTKEVYGDDVEWVDWMRPGFELGLEMQRICRENPNAKGIILGGHGLINWADDDKACYLLSLELIERAAEFIARRDRGDATFGGQKIKTLDAAARENVLVEILPWLRGKVSQEKRFIGTVETNDRILEFVNSHDASRLAEMGTSCPDHFLRTKIKPLFVDWDPHSEDVAALRSKLSDGLEQYQADYRAYYEEHKHPNSPAIRPASPTVVLIPGVGMITWGKTKSESRVTAEFYNAAVEVMRGAEAISDYTALPRQEAFDIEYWLLEEAKLKRQPPEKELARHIVAVVGAGSGIGREVVSRILPEGATVVALDVHDEAASKVAGEAMDKIGMGIGVAGSGISGSGDVIGLQIDITNPESVSTAIRQILLAYGGIDDVVVTAGYYPTPDASGNVSQEMWARTFAVNVTGSQNIAEAFSSIWDEQGLQGSLVLTTSVNAAVAKKGSLAYDTSKAAANHLIRELAIELAPGVRVNGLAPATVVGGSSMFPRDRVMSSLRKYSIEFDESESTEDLRAKLARFYASRTLTQRPISTADQAEAVFLLISDRLSKTTGQVLTVDGGLVEAFLR
;
A
#
# COMPACT_ATOMS: atom_id res chain seq x y z
N MET A 1 -18.66 35.07 -22.56
CA MET A 1 -17.49 35.95 -22.41
C MET A 1 -16.27 35.10 -22.69
N GLN A 2 -15.55 35.34 -23.79
CA GLN A 2 -14.34 34.59 -24.14
C GLN A 2 -13.29 34.83 -23.04
N LEU A 3 -12.96 33.79 -22.27
CA LEU A 3 -11.79 33.79 -21.39
C LEU A 3 -10.55 33.66 -22.28
N THR A 4 -10.04 34.81 -22.72
CA THR A 4 -8.72 34.89 -23.35
C THR A 4 -7.66 34.74 -22.28
N ASP A 5 -6.96 33.61 -22.37
CA ASP A 5 -5.56 33.34 -22.02
C ASP A 5 -4.71 34.59 -21.64
N GLU A 6 -4.76 35.01 -20.37
CA GLU A 6 -3.69 35.70 -19.63
C GLU A 6 -4.06 35.87 -18.12
N SER A 7 -3.38 35.11 -17.25
CA SER A 7 -3.06 35.42 -15.84
C SER A 7 -4.04 35.14 -14.66
N VAL A 8 -4.82 34.05 -14.66
CA VAL A 8 -5.25 33.50 -13.34
C VAL A 8 -4.07 32.75 -12.74
N LYS A 9 -3.31 33.42 -11.87
CA LYS A 9 -2.20 32.81 -11.15
C LYS A 9 -2.75 32.09 -9.92
N PHE A 10 -2.89 30.77 -10.00
CA PHE A 10 -3.20 29.92 -8.85
C PHE A 10 -1.99 29.91 -7.89
N LYS A 11 -2.23 30.06 -6.59
CA LYS A 11 -1.20 30.00 -5.53
C LYS A 11 -1.28 28.69 -4.76
N HIS A 12 -2.47 28.12 -4.62
CA HIS A 12 -2.73 26.96 -3.78
C HIS A 12 -2.99 25.69 -4.59
N VAL A 13 -3.32 25.79 -5.87
CA VAL A 13 -3.38 24.66 -6.82
C VAL A 13 -2.53 24.94 -8.06
N GLU A 14 -2.24 23.90 -8.84
CA GLU A 14 -1.45 24.03 -10.08
C GLU A 14 -2.30 23.74 -11.32
N ASN A 15 -2.22 24.63 -12.31
CA ASN A 15 -2.79 24.38 -13.63
C ASN A 15 -1.79 23.58 -14.48
N LEU A 16 -2.13 22.33 -14.74
CA LEU A 16 -1.33 21.38 -15.52
C LEU A 16 -1.93 21.10 -16.91
N TRP A 17 -2.95 21.87 -17.31
CA TRP A 17 -3.61 21.71 -18.61
C TRP A 17 -2.70 22.17 -19.75
N ASP A 18 -2.54 21.32 -20.75
CA ASP A 18 -1.74 21.57 -21.94
C ASP A 18 -2.61 21.35 -23.19
N ASP A 19 -3.00 22.44 -23.86
CA ASP A 19 -3.83 22.39 -25.06
C ASP A 19 -3.20 21.57 -26.20
N SER A 20 -1.86 21.49 -26.25
CA SER A 20 -1.16 20.73 -27.30
C SER A 20 -1.39 19.22 -27.18
N ARG A 21 -1.68 18.71 -25.97
CA ARG A 21 -1.97 17.30 -25.73
C ARG A 21 -3.37 16.90 -26.12
N VAL A 22 -4.30 17.85 -26.19
CA VAL A 22 -5.74 17.61 -26.31
C VAL A 22 -6.20 17.56 -27.77
N ALA A 23 -5.43 18.15 -28.69
CA ALA A 23 -5.81 18.35 -30.09
C ALA A 23 -6.19 17.05 -30.83
N GLU A 24 -5.59 15.92 -30.49
CA GLU A 24 -5.83 14.61 -31.12
C GLU A 24 -6.66 13.65 -30.24
N MET A 25 -7.04 14.05 -29.03
CA MET A 25 -7.77 13.18 -28.08
C MET A 25 -9.26 13.13 -28.41
N ASP A 26 -9.85 11.93 -28.37
CA ASP A 26 -11.30 11.77 -28.37
C ASP A 26 -11.93 12.22 -27.04
N GLY A 27 -13.26 12.27 -26.95
CA GLY A 27 -13.94 12.77 -25.75
C GLY A 27 -13.65 11.98 -24.47
N VAL A 28 -13.38 10.68 -24.57
CA VAL A 28 -13.08 9.83 -23.40
C VAL A 28 -11.60 9.98 -23.01
N ASP A 29 -10.70 10.11 -23.97
CA ASP A 29 -9.29 10.41 -23.68
C ASP A 29 -9.12 11.79 -23.04
N ARG A 30 -9.95 12.78 -23.42
CA ARG A 30 -10.01 14.07 -22.71
C ARG A 30 -10.53 13.95 -21.29
N LEU A 31 -11.57 13.15 -21.06
CA LEU A 31 -12.04 12.83 -19.71
C LEU A 31 -10.94 12.19 -18.87
N VAL A 32 -10.22 11.20 -19.42
CA VAL A 32 -9.09 10.55 -18.76
C VAL A 32 -7.97 11.55 -18.45
N TYR A 33 -7.64 12.41 -19.40
CA TYR A 33 -6.62 13.45 -19.22
C TYR A 33 -7.00 14.41 -18.10
N ARG A 34 -8.21 15.00 -18.14
CA ARG A 34 -8.75 15.88 -17.09
C ARG A 34 -8.73 15.23 -15.71
N SER A 35 -9.14 13.97 -15.65
CA SER A 35 -9.16 13.16 -14.43
C SER A 35 -7.77 12.99 -13.84
N ASN A 36 -6.78 12.63 -14.66
CA ASN A 36 -5.40 12.46 -14.22
C ASN A 36 -4.79 13.78 -13.73
N LEU A 37 -5.10 14.92 -14.37
CA LEU A 37 -4.65 16.23 -13.90
C LEU A 37 -5.21 16.55 -12.51
N LEU A 38 -6.52 16.40 -12.30
CA LEU A 38 -7.15 16.64 -11.00
C LEU A 38 -6.66 15.67 -9.93
N GLY A 39 -6.46 14.39 -10.28
CA GLY A 39 -5.97 13.36 -9.36
C GLY A 39 -4.48 13.45 -9.04
N THR A 40 -3.69 14.21 -9.80
CA THR A 40 -2.25 14.38 -9.53
C THR A 40 -2.00 15.22 -8.28
N ASP A 41 -2.91 16.14 -7.95
CA ASP A 41 -2.83 16.94 -6.73
C ASP A 41 -3.67 16.30 -5.62
N TRP A 42 -3.00 15.71 -4.62
CA TRP A 42 -3.63 15.08 -3.46
C TRP A 42 -4.51 16.04 -2.66
N ARG A 43 -4.30 17.37 -2.77
CA ARG A 43 -5.13 18.37 -2.10
C ARG A 43 -6.50 18.51 -2.75
N ILE A 44 -6.66 18.08 -4.01
CA ILE A 44 -7.89 18.15 -4.81
C ILE A 44 -8.70 16.85 -4.68
N THR A 45 -8.04 15.71 -4.79
CA THR A 45 -8.71 14.41 -4.69
C THR A 45 -7.87 13.42 -3.88
N ASN A 46 -8.52 12.74 -2.94
CA ASN A 46 -7.92 11.68 -2.15
C ASN A 46 -7.74 10.40 -3.01
N THR A 47 -6.76 9.56 -2.70
CA THR A 47 -6.58 8.26 -3.38
C THR A 47 -7.89 7.45 -3.42
N GLY A 48 -8.37 7.12 -4.63
CA GLY A 48 -9.60 6.33 -4.85
C GLY A 48 -10.91 7.11 -4.70
N GLY A 49 -10.85 8.35 -4.20
CA GLY A 49 -11.96 9.31 -4.11
C GLY A 49 -12.24 10.04 -5.43
N GLY A 50 -13.20 10.95 -5.41
CA GLY A 50 -13.65 11.78 -6.52
C GLY A 50 -14.26 11.02 -7.72
N ASN A 51 -15.08 11.69 -8.51
CA ASN A 51 -15.62 11.18 -9.76
C ASN A 51 -15.63 12.30 -10.79
N THR A 52 -15.21 11.99 -12.01
CA THR A 52 -15.30 12.87 -13.16
C THR A 52 -16.18 12.21 -14.21
N SER A 53 -16.90 13.02 -14.98
CA SER A 53 -17.73 12.51 -16.08
C SER A 53 -17.78 13.42 -17.29
N SER A 54 -18.08 12.82 -18.43
CA SER A 54 -18.44 13.52 -19.68
C SER A 54 -19.65 12.82 -20.32
N LYS A 55 -20.64 13.60 -20.72
CA LYS A 55 -21.76 13.16 -21.57
C LYS A 55 -21.37 13.37 -23.03
N LEU A 56 -21.25 12.27 -23.77
CA LEU A 56 -20.72 12.25 -25.13
C LEU A 56 -21.75 11.67 -26.11
N SER A 57 -21.80 12.18 -27.33
CA SER A 57 -22.60 11.60 -28.41
C SER A 57 -21.85 10.42 -29.04
N GLU A 58 -22.42 9.23 -28.96
CA GLU A 58 -21.86 8.00 -29.53
C GLU A 58 -22.89 7.24 -30.38
N THR A 59 -22.41 6.35 -31.25
CA THR A 59 -23.30 5.49 -32.06
C THR A 59 -23.66 4.24 -31.27
N ASP A 60 -24.95 4.00 -31.05
CA ASP A 60 -25.44 2.76 -30.43
C ASP A 60 -25.11 1.55 -31.33
N PRO A 61 -24.35 0.55 -30.85
CA PRO A 61 -23.98 -0.62 -31.64
C PRO A 61 -25.17 -1.51 -32.03
N LEU A 62 -26.32 -1.39 -31.35
CA LEU A 62 -27.53 -2.18 -31.61
C LEU A 62 -28.47 -1.51 -32.61
N THR A 63 -28.65 -0.19 -32.52
CA THR A 63 -29.62 0.55 -33.35
C THR A 63 -28.97 1.34 -34.48
N GLY A 64 -27.68 1.68 -34.35
CA GLY A 64 -26.98 2.58 -35.26
C GLY A 64 -27.33 4.06 -35.06
N GLU A 65 -28.15 4.40 -34.07
CA GLU A 65 -28.56 5.77 -33.77
C GLU A 65 -27.49 6.49 -32.95
N THR A 66 -27.37 7.82 -33.12
CA THR A 66 -26.58 8.65 -32.21
C THR A 66 -27.33 8.79 -30.88
N VAL A 67 -26.69 8.37 -29.80
CA VAL A 67 -27.22 8.44 -28.43
C VAL A 67 -26.24 9.19 -27.53
N GLU A 68 -26.76 9.82 -26.48
CA GLU A 68 -25.94 10.42 -25.44
C GLU A 68 -25.51 9.35 -24.42
N VAL A 69 -24.21 9.27 -24.17
CA VAL A 69 -23.56 8.30 -23.28
C VAL A 69 -22.83 9.04 -22.16
N LEU A 70 -23.18 8.72 -20.93
CA LEU A 70 -22.45 9.15 -19.74
C LEU A 70 -21.23 8.26 -19.55
N TRP A 71 -20.04 8.83 -19.69
CA TRP A 71 -18.80 8.24 -19.17
C TRP A 71 -18.54 8.82 -17.79
N VAL A 72 -18.41 7.97 -16.79
CA VAL A 72 -18.14 8.37 -15.40
C VAL A 72 -17.15 7.43 -14.76
N LYS A 73 -16.27 7.94 -13.89
CA LYS A 73 -15.31 7.11 -13.15
C LYS A 73 -16.05 5.98 -12.43
N GLY A 74 -15.66 4.73 -12.71
CA GLY A 74 -16.23 3.55 -12.07
C GLY A 74 -15.74 3.33 -10.64
N SER A 75 -16.45 2.51 -9.87
CA SER A 75 -16.24 2.35 -8.43
C SER A 75 -14.85 1.81 -8.04
N GLY A 76 -14.10 2.52 -7.19
CA GLY A 76 -12.80 2.09 -6.65
C GLY A 76 -11.58 2.35 -7.53
N GLY A 77 -11.69 3.20 -8.56
CA GLY A 77 -10.53 3.67 -9.34
C GLY A 77 -9.91 4.95 -8.76
N ASP A 78 -8.58 5.09 -8.84
CA ASP A 78 -7.85 6.31 -8.52
C ASP A 78 -7.82 7.23 -9.77
N LEU A 79 -8.29 8.48 -9.63
CA LEU A 79 -8.30 9.46 -10.73
C LEU A 79 -6.89 9.74 -11.26
N ARG A 80 -5.86 9.67 -10.41
CA ARG A 80 -4.46 9.97 -10.75
C ARG A 80 -3.85 9.03 -11.78
N THR A 81 -4.26 7.77 -11.72
CA THR A 81 -3.73 6.69 -12.56
C THR A 81 -4.82 6.11 -13.47
N ALA A 82 -5.91 6.86 -13.67
CA ALA A 82 -7.05 6.39 -14.40
C ALA A 82 -6.71 6.21 -15.89
N LYS A 83 -7.19 5.11 -16.43
CA LYS A 83 -7.22 4.77 -17.85
C LYS A 83 -8.67 4.65 -18.29
N ARG A 84 -8.90 4.57 -19.60
CA ARG A 84 -10.25 4.38 -20.19
C ARG A 84 -11.05 3.25 -19.53
N GLU A 85 -10.41 2.12 -19.25
CA GLU A 85 -11.02 0.95 -18.60
C GLU A 85 -11.53 1.21 -17.16
N ASN A 86 -11.09 2.30 -16.53
CA ASN A 86 -11.56 2.69 -15.20
C ASN A 86 -12.90 3.45 -15.25
N PHE A 87 -13.39 3.85 -16.43
CA PHE A 87 -14.66 4.56 -16.62
C PHE A 87 -15.78 3.62 -17.09
N SER A 88 -16.95 3.76 -16.46
CA SER A 88 -18.17 3.09 -16.89
C SER A 88 -18.94 3.97 -17.88
N SER A 89 -19.47 3.37 -18.95
CA SER A 89 -20.29 4.03 -19.96
C SER A 89 -21.75 3.60 -19.84
N LEU A 90 -22.68 4.56 -19.82
CA LEU A 90 -24.11 4.31 -19.64
C LEU A 90 -24.95 5.14 -20.61
N TYR A 91 -26.03 4.56 -21.15
CA TYR A 91 -27.06 5.29 -21.89
C TYR A 91 -27.69 6.36 -20.99
N GLN A 92 -27.41 7.63 -21.26
CA GLN A 92 -27.84 8.74 -20.42
C GLN A 92 -29.37 8.84 -20.34
N GLY A 93 -30.07 8.63 -21.48
CA GLY A 93 -31.54 8.59 -21.50
C GLY A 93 -32.14 7.47 -20.64
N ARG A 94 -31.49 6.29 -20.56
CA ARG A 94 -31.96 5.20 -19.70
C ARG A 94 -31.71 5.49 -18.22
N LEU A 95 -30.60 6.13 -17.89
CA LEU A 95 -30.31 6.56 -16.51
C LEU A 95 -31.33 7.58 -16.03
N VAL A 96 -31.67 8.59 -16.85
CA VAL A 96 -32.72 9.56 -16.51
C VAL A 96 -34.07 8.88 -16.36
N ALA A 97 -34.41 7.90 -17.21
CA ALA A 97 -35.66 7.14 -17.09
C ALA A 97 -35.77 6.32 -15.79
N LEU A 98 -34.65 6.03 -15.10
CA LEU A 98 -34.70 5.40 -13.78
C LEU A 98 -35.36 6.29 -12.72
N GLN A 99 -35.43 7.61 -12.93
CA GLN A 99 -36.17 8.52 -12.03
C GLN A 99 -37.64 8.14 -11.96
N ASP A 100 -38.27 7.76 -13.09
CA ASP A 100 -39.67 7.30 -13.10
C ASP A 100 -39.85 5.96 -12.38
N VAL A 101 -38.87 5.07 -12.48
CA VAL A 101 -38.88 3.79 -11.76
C VAL A 101 -38.82 4.04 -10.26
N TYR A 102 -37.88 4.88 -9.82
CA TYR A 102 -37.71 5.25 -8.43
C TYR A 102 -38.94 6.00 -7.88
N ALA A 103 -39.49 6.93 -8.65
CA ALA A 103 -40.64 7.73 -8.25
C ALA A 103 -41.92 6.90 -8.02
N ARG A 104 -42.06 5.73 -8.65
CA ARG A 104 -43.20 4.82 -8.47
C ARG A 104 -43.09 3.92 -7.24
N ARG A 105 -41.95 3.94 -6.55
CA ARG A 105 -41.78 3.16 -5.33
C ARG A 105 -42.45 3.83 -4.14
N ASP A 106 -43.16 3.04 -3.35
CA ASP A 106 -43.80 3.48 -2.11
C ASP A 106 -42.78 3.67 -0.98
N ASP A 107 -41.66 2.95 -1.04
CA ASP A 107 -40.57 2.94 -0.06
C ASP A 107 -39.37 3.82 -0.47
N LYS A 108 -39.55 4.79 -1.38
CA LYS A 108 -38.50 5.76 -1.77
C LYS A 108 -38.18 6.76 -0.65
N GLY A 109 -37.02 7.39 -0.74
CA GLY A 109 -36.51 8.33 0.26
C GLY A 109 -35.03 8.12 0.55
N LEU A 110 -34.43 9.10 1.23
CA LEU A 110 -33.04 9.04 1.68
C LEU A 110 -32.83 7.83 2.62
N LYS A 111 -31.78 7.04 2.37
CA LYS A 111 -31.45 5.84 3.17
C LYS A 111 -32.48 4.71 3.12
N SER A 112 -33.33 4.73 2.11
CA SER A 112 -34.31 3.66 1.90
C SER A 112 -33.74 2.45 1.17
N GLN A 113 -34.41 1.31 1.32
CA GLN A 113 -34.13 0.12 0.53
C GLN A 113 -34.32 0.39 -0.98
N ALA A 114 -35.34 1.19 -1.34
CA ALA A 114 -35.55 1.63 -2.71
C ALA A 114 -34.32 2.33 -3.30
N GLU A 115 -33.68 3.22 -2.52
CA GLU A 115 -32.47 3.94 -2.95
C GLU A 115 -31.30 2.97 -3.19
N ASP A 116 -31.04 2.07 -2.24
CA ASP A 116 -29.96 1.08 -2.34
C ASP A 116 -30.16 0.14 -3.56
N GLU A 117 -31.41 -0.23 -3.87
CA GLU A 117 -31.74 -1.09 -5.01
C GLU A 117 -31.51 -0.42 -6.38
N MET A 118 -31.51 0.93 -6.45
CA MET A 118 -31.22 1.65 -7.69
C MET A 118 -29.80 1.39 -8.22
N VAL A 119 -28.85 1.07 -7.34
CA VAL A 119 -27.45 0.80 -7.72
C VAL A 119 -27.35 -0.42 -8.64
N ALA A 120 -28.18 -1.44 -8.42
CA ALA A 120 -28.24 -2.59 -9.30
C ALA A 120 -28.85 -2.25 -10.67
N MET A 121 -29.76 -1.26 -10.71
CA MET A 121 -30.45 -0.83 -11.93
C MET A 121 -29.52 -0.17 -12.94
N TYR A 122 -28.40 0.42 -12.51
CA TYR A 122 -27.42 1.04 -13.42
C TYR A 122 -26.89 0.06 -14.47
N ARG A 123 -26.88 -1.25 -14.18
CA ARG A 123 -26.48 -2.30 -15.14
C ARG A 123 -27.41 -2.40 -16.35
N HIS A 124 -28.69 -2.05 -16.20
CA HIS A 124 -29.63 -1.99 -17.33
C HIS A 124 -29.39 -0.79 -18.24
N CYS A 125 -28.60 0.17 -17.77
CA CYS A 125 -28.23 1.37 -18.50
C CYS A 125 -26.84 1.25 -19.13
N THR A 126 -26.09 0.15 -18.94
CA THR A 126 -24.74 -0.01 -19.50
C THR A 126 -24.72 0.14 -21.02
N PHE A 127 -23.88 1.05 -21.50
CA PHE A 127 -23.59 1.24 -22.92
C PHE A 127 -22.48 0.30 -23.38
N ASN A 128 -22.64 -0.28 -24.58
CA ASN A 128 -21.63 -1.09 -25.27
C ASN A 128 -20.97 -2.18 -24.40
N LEU A 129 -21.76 -2.86 -23.56
CA LEU A 129 -21.31 -3.96 -22.69
C LEU A 129 -20.08 -3.62 -21.82
N ASN A 130 -19.87 -2.34 -21.49
CA ASN A 130 -18.73 -1.93 -20.68
C ASN A 130 -18.74 -2.67 -19.33
N PRO A 131 -17.69 -3.46 -19.01
CA PRO A 131 -17.68 -4.32 -17.83
C PRO A 131 -17.41 -3.54 -16.53
N ARG A 132 -17.03 -2.25 -16.63
CA ARG A 132 -16.67 -1.45 -15.48
C ARG A 132 -17.91 -1.10 -14.67
N ALA A 133 -17.93 -1.52 -13.41
CA ALA A 133 -19.00 -1.19 -12.48
C ALA A 133 -19.08 0.32 -12.22
N SER A 134 -20.27 0.88 -12.37
CA SER A 134 -20.56 2.29 -12.12
C SER A 134 -20.44 2.66 -10.64
N SER A 135 -20.09 3.92 -10.36
CA SER A 135 -20.07 4.45 -8.98
C SER A 135 -21.49 4.57 -8.43
N ILE A 136 -21.61 4.60 -7.11
CA ILE A 136 -22.88 4.95 -6.46
C ILE A 136 -23.28 6.39 -6.80
N ASP A 137 -22.29 7.24 -7.07
CA ASP A 137 -22.45 8.66 -7.40
C ASP A 137 -22.85 8.92 -8.85
N THR A 138 -23.08 7.87 -9.64
CA THR A 138 -23.51 8.01 -11.05
C THR A 138 -24.71 8.97 -11.22
N PRO A 139 -25.73 8.99 -10.34
CA PRO A 139 -26.82 9.97 -10.42
C PRO A 139 -26.37 11.43 -10.29
N LEU A 140 -25.36 11.73 -9.46
CA LEU A 140 -24.84 13.09 -9.30
C LEU A 140 -24.29 13.62 -10.63
N HIS A 141 -23.67 12.75 -11.43
CA HIS A 141 -23.15 13.09 -12.76
C HIS A 141 -24.23 13.09 -13.85
N SER A 142 -25.18 12.15 -13.76
CA SER A 142 -26.23 11.99 -14.76
C SER A 142 -27.27 13.11 -14.69
N PHE A 143 -27.73 13.48 -13.48
CA PHE A 143 -28.92 14.33 -13.33
C PHE A 143 -28.61 15.82 -13.40
N ILE A 144 -27.36 16.23 -13.21
CA ILE A 144 -26.90 17.59 -13.51
C ILE A 144 -27.04 17.84 -15.03
N PRO A 145 -27.67 18.93 -15.49
CA PRO A 145 -28.01 19.13 -16.90
C PRO A 145 -26.82 19.58 -17.78
N HIS A 146 -25.59 19.51 -17.27
CA HIS A 146 -24.38 19.92 -17.99
C HIS A 146 -23.57 18.71 -18.48
N PRO A 147 -22.88 18.83 -19.62
CA PRO A 147 -22.18 17.71 -20.23
C PRO A 147 -20.96 17.27 -19.43
N ILE A 148 -20.26 18.20 -18.78
CA ILE A 148 -19.04 17.93 -18.04
C ILE A 148 -19.27 18.20 -16.56
N VAL A 149 -18.96 17.21 -15.72
CA VAL A 149 -19.13 17.30 -14.25
C VAL A 149 -17.89 16.74 -13.57
N ASP A 150 -17.36 17.51 -12.62
CA ASP A 150 -16.27 17.13 -11.74
C ASP A 150 -16.78 17.13 -10.30
N HIS A 151 -16.71 15.98 -9.64
CA HIS A 151 -16.94 15.81 -8.22
C HIS A 151 -15.62 15.44 -7.56
N THR A 152 -15.08 16.33 -6.74
CA THR A 152 -13.76 16.18 -6.13
C THR A 152 -13.84 16.37 -4.61
N HIS A 153 -12.76 16.04 -3.93
CA HIS A 153 -12.67 16.10 -2.47
C HIS A 153 -11.57 17.06 -1.99
N PRO A 154 -11.60 18.34 -2.42
CA PRO A 154 -10.52 19.24 -2.13
C PRO A 154 -10.51 19.63 -0.65
N THR A 155 -9.34 19.48 -0.01
CA THR A 155 -9.15 19.75 1.42
C THR A 155 -9.68 21.12 1.86
N SER A 156 -9.48 22.17 1.05
CA SER A 156 -9.97 23.52 1.34
C SER A 156 -11.50 23.64 1.30
N CYS A 157 -12.17 22.99 0.35
CA CYS A 157 -13.64 23.03 0.30
C CYS A 157 -14.26 22.13 1.38
N ILE A 158 -13.61 21.01 1.71
CA ILE A 158 -14.06 20.14 2.81
C ILE A 158 -13.92 20.85 4.15
N ALA A 159 -12.87 21.66 4.36
CA ALA A 159 -12.74 22.51 5.53
C ALA A 159 -13.96 23.44 5.71
N ILE A 160 -14.48 24.03 4.62
CA ILE A 160 -15.75 24.79 4.65
C ILE A 160 -16.93 23.85 4.93
N ALA A 161 -17.00 22.71 4.25
CA ALA A 161 -18.07 21.74 4.39
C ALA A 161 -18.19 21.11 5.79
N THR A 162 -17.14 21.22 6.60
CA THR A 162 -17.03 20.63 7.94
C THR A 162 -16.88 21.68 9.03
N ALA A 163 -16.93 22.97 8.67
CA ALA A 163 -17.07 24.06 9.61
C ALA A 163 -18.50 24.12 10.19
N SER A 164 -18.62 24.48 11.46
CA SER A 164 -19.91 24.55 12.17
C SER A 164 -20.95 25.50 11.52
N ASN A 165 -20.49 26.49 10.76
CA ASN A 165 -21.27 27.45 9.97
C ASN A 165 -20.94 27.37 8.47
N GLY A 166 -20.76 26.14 7.96
CA GLY A 166 -20.34 25.88 6.59
C GLY A 166 -21.22 26.52 5.52
N GLN A 167 -22.55 26.54 5.72
CA GLN A 167 -23.50 27.15 4.78
C GLN A 167 -23.25 28.67 4.62
N GLU A 168 -23.07 29.39 5.72
CA GLU A 168 -22.78 30.83 5.70
C GLU A 168 -21.41 31.10 5.08
N LEU A 169 -20.41 30.27 5.38
CA LEU A 169 -19.07 30.37 4.81
C LEU A 169 -19.05 30.10 3.31
N THR A 170 -19.82 29.12 2.83
CA THR A 170 -20.01 28.89 1.38
C THR A 170 -20.55 30.15 0.72
N LYS A 171 -21.53 30.83 1.33
CA LYS A 171 -22.04 32.10 0.80
C LYS A 171 -20.99 33.21 0.80
N GLU A 172 -20.19 33.32 1.86
CA GLU A 172 -19.14 34.33 1.96
C GLU A 172 -18.02 34.14 0.91
N VAL A 173 -17.62 32.89 0.67
CA VAL A 173 -16.54 32.55 -0.28
C VAL A 173 -17.02 32.63 -1.73
N TYR A 174 -18.22 32.10 -1.99
CA TYR A 174 -18.68 31.82 -3.34
C TYR A 174 -19.76 32.77 -3.87
N GLY A 175 -20.48 33.47 -2.99
CA GLY A 175 -21.61 34.30 -3.38
C GLY A 175 -22.75 33.47 -3.94
N ASP A 176 -23.18 33.76 -5.17
CA ASP A 176 -24.23 33.00 -5.89
C ASP A 176 -23.64 31.96 -6.87
N ASP A 177 -22.30 31.84 -6.95
CA ASP A 177 -21.66 30.90 -7.89
C ASP A 177 -21.75 29.43 -7.40
N VAL A 178 -21.79 29.20 -6.08
CA VAL A 178 -21.78 27.87 -5.48
C VAL A 178 -22.84 27.78 -4.40
N GLU A 179 -23.70 26.76 -4.50
CA GLU A 179 -24.78 26.50 -3.55
C GLU A 179 -24.33 25.56 -2.43
N TRP A 180 -25.13 25.45 -1.37
CA TRP A 180 -24.92 24.52 -0.25
C TRP A 180 -25.97 23.44 -0.23
N VAL A 181 -25.55 22.21 0.06
CA VAL A 181 -26.43 21.09 0.41
C VAL A 181 -25.97 20.52 1.74
N ASP A 182 -26.91 20.35 2.68
CA ASP A 182 -26.65 19.65 3.94
C ASP A 182 -26.18 18.22 3.70
N TRP A 183 -25.50 17.62 4.69
CA TRP A 183 -25.03 16.25 4.56
C TRP A 183 -26.15 15.29 4.12
N MET A 184 -25.94 14.67 2.95
CA MET A 184 -26.78 13.63 2.40
C MET A 184 -25.89 12.46 1.99
N ARG A 185 -26.37 11.24 2.26
CA ARG A 185 -25.67 10.03 1.82
C ARG A 185 -25.53 10.04 0.28
N PRO A 186 -24.33 9.75 -0.26
CA PRO A 186 -24.17 9.70 -1.72
C PRO A 186 -25.03 8.60 -2.34
N GLY A 187 -25.74 8.94 -3.43
CA GLY A 187 -26.73 8.04 -4.01
C GLY A 187 -27.75 8.74 -4.92
N PHE A 188 -28.90 8.09 -5.08
CA PHE A 188 -29.94 8.52 -6.01
C PHE A 188 -30.64 9.79 -5.54
N GLU A 189 -30.93 9.91 -4.24
CA GLU A 189 -31.61 11.08 -3.67
C GLU A 189 -30.74 12.33 -3.74
N LEU A 190 -29.44 12.20 -3.46
CA LEU A 190 -28.51 13.31 -3.63
C LEU A 190 -28.45 13.79 -5.10
N GLY A 191 -28.46 12.86 -6.06
CA GLY A 191 -28.55 13.24 -7.48
C GLY A 191 -29.83 14.02 -7.82
N LEU A 192 -30.98 13.64 -7.25
CA LEU A 192 -32.25 14.34 -7.45
C LEU A 192 -32.22 15.75 -6.84
N GLU A 193 -31.63 15.88 -5.65
CA GLU A 193 -31.49 17.16 -4.96
C GLU A 193 -30.60 18.12 -5.74
N MET A 194 -29.49 17.64 -6.29
CA MET A 194 -28.61 18.46 -7.14
C MET A 194 -29.32 18.91 -8.41
N GLN A 195 -30.12 18.01 -9.03
CA GLN A 195 -30.95 18.38 -10.17
C GLN A 195 -32.01 19.43 -9.82
N ARG A 196 -32.55 19.41 -8.59
CA ARG A 196 -33.46 20.45 -8.09
C ARG A 196 -32.73 21.79 -7.98
N ILE A 197 -31.53 21.79 -7.40
CA ILE A 197 -30.70 22.99 -7.24
C ILE A 197 -30.31 23.59 -8.60
N CYS A 198 -29.88 22.79 -9.57
CA CYS A 198 -29.59 23.30 -10.91
C CYS A 198 -30.82 23.94 -11.58
N ARG A 199 -32.03 23.46 -11.28
CA ARG A 199 -33.28 24.03 -11.81
C ARG A 199 -33.67 25.34 -11.13
N GLU A 200 -33.48 25.42 -9.82
CA GLU A 200 -33.83 26.62 -9.04
C GLU A 200 -32.78 27.73 -9.18
N ASN A 201 -31.51 27.35 -9.33
CA ASN A 201 -30.36 28.24 -9.45
C ASN A 201 -29.60 27.96 -10.76
N PRO A 202 -30.14 28.37 -11.93
CA PRO A 202 -29.56 28.05 -13.24
C PRO A 202 -28.19 28.70 -13.52
N ASN A 203 -27.80 29.68 -12.71
CA ASN A 203 -26.49 30.33 -12.79
C ASN A 203 -25.44 29.69 -11.87
N ALA A 204 -25.84 28.73 -11.03
CA ALA A 204 -24.90 28.02 -10.16
C ALA A 204 -23.88 27.25 -11.00
N LYS A 205 -22.63 27.27 -10.55
CA LYS A 205 -21.49 26.62 -11.19
C LYS A 205 -21.03 25.38 -10.41
N GLY A 206 -21.46 25.25 -9.16
CA GLY A 206 -21.16 24.11 -8.31
C GLY A 206 -21.96 24.09 -7.02
N ILE A 207 -21.70 23.08 -6.21
CA ILE A 207 -22.31 22.85 -4.90
C ILE A 207 -21.23 22.41 -3.92
N ILE A 208 -21.22 23.00 -2.72
CA ILE A 208 -20.56 22.41 -1.55
C ILE A 208 -21.53 21.41 -0.92
N LEU A 209 -21.11 20.15 -0.90
CA LEU A 209 -21.80 19.07 -0.23
C LEU A 209 -21.29 19.02 1.21
N GLY A 210 -22.11 19.43 2.18
CA GLY A 210 -21.76 19.46 3.61
C GLY A 210 -21.21 18.11 4.06
N GLY A 211 -20.06 18.09 4.75
CA GLY A 211 -19.35 16.88 5.16
C GLY A 211 -18.69 16.04 4.04
N HIS A 212 -18.81 16.43 2.76
CA HIS A 212 -18.36 15.58 1.64
C HIS A 212 -17.30 16.25 0.75
N GLY A 213 -17.63 17.36 0.07
CA GLY A 213 -16.70 17.98 -0.88
C GLY A 213 -17.34 18.91 -1.89
N LEU A 214 -16.67 19.07 -3.04
CA LEU A 214 -17.07 19.97 -4.11
C LEU A 214 -17.60 19.17 -5.31
N ILE A 215 -18.65 19.69 -5.93
CA ILE A 215 -19.05 19.28 -7.27
C ILE A 215 -19.32 20.51 -8.12
N ASN A 216 -18.86 20.49 -9.35
CA ASN A 216 -19.01 21.59 -10.28
C ASN A 216 -19.16 21.06 -11.71
N TRP A 217 -19.57 21.94 -12.61
CA TRP A 217 -19.89 21.55 -13.97
C TRP A 217 -19.62 22.68 -14.97
N ALA A 218 -19.39 22.28 -16.21
CA ALA A 218 -19.26 23.20 -17.33
C ALA A 218 -19.67 22.53 -18.65
N ASP A 219 -19.58 23.29 -19.74
CA ASP A 219 -19.94 22.83 -21.08
C ASP A 219 -18.76 22.24 -21.86
N ASP A 220 -17.53 22.37 -21.34
CA ASP A 220 -16.27 21.94 -21.97
C ASP A 220 -15.27 21.39 -20.93
N ASP A 221 -14.41 20.45 -21.36
CA ASP A 221 -13.42 19.78 -20.50
C ASP A 221 -12.45 20.76 -19.83
N LYS A 222 -11.89 21.70 -20.60
CA LYS A 222 -10.93 22.70 -20.10
C LYS A 222 -11.64 23.68 -19.18
N ALA A 223 -12.84 24.14 -19.57
CA ALA A 223 -13.64 25.04 -18.77
C ALA A 223 -13.99 24.43 -17.41
N CYS A 224 -14.39 23.15 -17.37
CA CYS A 224 -14.69 22.46 -16.12
C CYS A 224 -13.44 22.30 -15.25
N TYR A 225 -12.31 21.89 -15.84
CA TYR A 225 -11.04 21.78 -15.12
C TYR A 225 -10.61 23.11 -14.48
N LEU A 226 -10.61 24.20 -15.25
CA LEU A 226 -10.22 25.52 -14.76
C LEU A 226 -11.20 26.05 -13.70
N LEU A 227 -12.50 25.79 -13.86
CA LEU A 227 -13.51 26.13 -12.85
C LEU A 227 -13.27 25.36 -11.55
N SER A 228 -12.97 24.06 -11.62
CA SER A 228 -12.60 23.25 -10.45
C SER A 228 -11.43 23.92 -9.70
N LEU A 229 -10.36 24.29 -10.41
CA LEU A 229 -9.22 24.97 -9.80
C LEU A 229 -9.59 26.35 -9.21
N GLU A 230 -10.39 27.15 -9.91
CA GLU A 230 -10.84 28.47 -9.43
C GLU A 230 -11.62 28.35 -8.12
N LEU A 231 -12.59 27.44 -8.04
CA LEU A 231 -13.41 27.26 -6.85
C LEU A 231 -12.59 26.76 -5.66
N ILE A 232 -11.61 25.88 -5.91
CA ILE A 232 -10.68 25.38 -4.88
C ILE A 232 -9.75 26.49 -4.39
N GLU A 233 -9.22 27.29 -5.31
CA GLU A 233 -8.34 28.42 -5.02
C GLU A 233 -9.05 29.48 -4.16
N ARG A 234 -10.32 29.79 -4.46
CA ARG A 234 -11.13 30.74 -3.66
C ARG A 234 -11.27 30.29 -2.20
N ALA A 235 -11.57 29.02 -1.95
CA ALA A 235 -11.61 28.47 -0.60
C ALA A 235 -10.23 28.48 0.06
N ALA A 236 -9.18 28.06 -0.66
CA ALA A 236 -7.83 28.00 -0.12
C ALA A 236 -7.31 29.40 0.26
N GLU A 237 -7.52 30.42 -0.59
CA GLU A 237 -7.16 31.80 -0.26
C GLU A 237 -7.96 32.33 0.94
N PHE A 238 -9.24 31.98 1.05
CA PHE A 238 -10.08 32.40 2.17
C PHE A 238 -9.59 31.85 3.51
N ILE A 239 -9.22 30.57 3.53
CA ILE A 239 -8.63 29.88 4.69
C ILE A 239 -7.25 30.44 5.00
N ALA A 240 -6.37 30.58 4.00
CA ALA A 240 -5.00 31.05 4.19
C ALA A 240 -4.92 32.46 4.81
N ARG A 241 -5.90 33.33 4.52
CA ARG A 241 -6.00 34.68 5.14
C ARG A 241 -6.41 34.64 6.62
N ARG A 242 -6.92 33.51 7.11
CA ARG A 242 -7.44 33.32 8.47
C ARG A 242 -6.66 32.29 9.29
N ASP A 243 -5.77 31.53 8.66
CA ASP A 243 -4.82 30.65 9.35
C ASP A 243 -3.96 31.47 10.31
N ARG A 244 -3.91 31.02 11.56
CA ARG A 244 -3.22 31.66 12.68
C ARG A 244 -1.83 31.06 12.93
N GLY A 245 -1.30 30.26 11.98
CA GLY A 245 -0.05 29.53 12.14
C GLY A 245 -0.16 28.51 13.28
N ASP A 246 0.86 28.42 14.15
CA ASP A 246 0.86 27.51 15.29
C ASP A 246 -0.38 27.66 16.20
N ALA A 247 -1.00 28.85 16.23
CA ALA A 247 -2.17 29.14 17.04
C ALA A 247 -3.49 28.60 16.44
N THR A 248 -3.47 28.01 15.24
CA THR A 248 -4.68 27.43 14.62
C THR A 248 -5.18 26.22 15.41
N PHE A 249 -4.27 25.37 15.90
CA PHE A 249 -4.57 24.26 16.81
C PHE A 249 -4.27 24.59 18.29
N GLY A 250 -4.47 25.85 18.67
CA GLY A 250 -4.30 26.29 20.06
C GLY A 250 -2.85 26.44 20.52
N GLY A 251 -1.86 26.36 19.62
CA GLY A 251 -0.43 26.47 19.94
C GLY A 251 0.25 25.12 20.20
N GLN A 252 1.58 25.13 20.20
CA GLN A 252 2.40 23.93 20.47
C GLN A 252 2.45 23.62 21.98
N LYS A 253 1.95 22.45 22.37
CA LYS A 253 2.05 21.86 23.72
C LYS A 253 3.38 21.13 23.92
N ILE A 254 3.83 20.38 22.92
CA ILE A 254 5.01 19.52 22.97
C ILE A 254 6.04 20.00 21.94
N LYS A 255 7.33 19.96 22.30
CA LYS A 255 8.40 20.23 21.33
C LYS A 255 8.75 18.96 20.56
N THR A 256 8.76 19.04 19.24
CA THR A 256 9.24 17.96 18.35
C THR A 256 10.64 17.50 18.75
N LEU A 257 10.84 16.18 18.87
CA LEU A 257 12.16 15.57 19.00
C LEU A 257 12.95 15.77 17.70
N ASP A 258 14.28 15.84 17.78
CA ASP A 258 15.11 15.83 16.57
C ASP A 258 14.94 14.53 15.77
N ALA A 259 15.31 14.54 14.49
CA ALA A 259 15.05 13.41 13.60
C ALA A 259 15.68 12.10 14.08
N ALA A 260 16.91 12.13 14.61
CA ALA A 260 17.60 10.94 15.09
C ALA A 260 16.95 10.38 16.37
N ALA A 261 16.56 11.25 17.30
CA ALA A 261 15.82 10.86 18.49
C ALA A 261 14.46 10.24 18.14
N ARG A 262 13.70 10.83 17.20
CA ARG A 262 12.44 10.25 16.71
C ARG A 262 12.63 8.87 16.10
N GLU A 263 13.61 8.72 15.22
CA GLU A 263 13.92 7.43 14.62
C GLU A 263 14.28 6.37 15.66
N ASN A 264 15.03 6.73 16.70
CA ASN A 264 15.36 5.81 17.78
C ASN A 264 14.12 5.34 18.54
N VAL A 265 13.21 6.25 18.90
CA VAL A 265 11.93 5.89 19.51
C VAL A 265 11.15 4.95 18.59
N LEU A 266 11.01 5.30 17.31
CA LEU A 266 10.30 4.49 16.33
C LEU A 266 10.88 3.09 16.18
N VAL A 267 12.20 2.95 16.00
CA VAL A 267 12.89 1.67 15.90
C VAL A 267 12.65 0.81 17.15
N GLU A 268 12.60 1.42 18.33
CA GLU A 268 12.35 0.72 19.60
C GLU A 268 10.88 0.27 19.75
N ILE A 269 9.91 1.04 19.26
CA ILE A 269 8.48 0.75 19.49
C ILE A 269 7.80 -0.02 18.35
N LEU A 270 8.26 0.12 17.11
CA LEU A 270 7.54 -0.37 15.93
C LEU A 270 7.31 -1.89 15.93
N PRO A 271 8.31 -2.75 16.21
CA PRO A 271 8.10 -4.21 16.26
C PRO A 271 7.03 -4.57 17.29
N TRP A 272 7.17 -4.04 18.51
CA TRP A 272 6.24 -4.28 19.60
C TRP A 272 4.81 -3.81 19.27
N LEU A 273 4.68 -2.59 18.75
CA LEU A 273 3.39 -2.02 18.40
C LEU A 273 2.73 -2.79 17.25
N ARG A 274 3.49 -3.17 16.22
CA ARG A 274 3.02 -4.03 15.13
C ARG A 274 2.46 -5.32 15.69
N GLY A 275 3.18 -5.95 16.62
CA GLY A 275 2.73 -7.14 17.35
C GLY A 275 1.37 -6.94 18.00
N LYS A 276 1.21 -5.86 18.77
CA LYS A 276 -0.03 -5.53 19.49
C LYS A 276 -1.23 -5.25 18.57
N VAL A 277 -1.02 -4.60 17.42
CA VAL A 277 -2.13 -4.37 16.47
C VAL A 277 -2.44 -5.58 15.59
N SER A 278 -1.51 -6.53 15.47
CA SER A 278 -1.56 -7.69 14.57
C SER A 278 -2.13 -8.97 15.19
N GLN A 279 -2.84 -8.90 16.32
CA GLN A 279 -3.31 -10.08 17.07
C GLN A 279 -4.32 -10.95 16.31
N GLU A 280 -5.17 -10.35 15.48
CA GLU A 280 -6.13 -11.09 14.64
C GLU A 280 -5.57 -11.39 13.24
N LYS A 281 -4.96 -10.38 12.61
CA LYS A 281 -4.29 -10.46 11.30
C LYS A 281 -3.09 -9.53 11.30
N ARG A 282 -2.00 -9.95 10.63
CA ARG A 282 -0.81 -9.13 10.43
C ARG A 282 -1.11 -7.80 9.72
N PHE A 283 -0.42 -6.75 10.11
CA PHE A 283 -0.42 -5.46 9.44
C PHE A 283 0.98 -5.05 8.97
N ILE A 284 1.04 -4.19 7.95
CA ILE A 284 2.24 -3.51 7.47
C ILE A 284 2.14 -2.03 7.85
N GLY A 285 3.25 -1.46 8.33
CA GLY A 285 3.33 -0.11 8.86
C GLY A 285 3.78 0.93 7.83
N THR A 286 3.33 2.17 8.04
CA THR A 286 3.90 3.38 7.45
C THR A 286 4.09 4.44 8.53
N VAL A 287 5.27 5.03 8.59
CA VAL A 287 5.62 6.17 9.42
C VAL A 287 5.52 7.47 8.63
N GLU A 288 4.88 8.47 9.22
CA GLU A 288 4.78 9.83 8.71
C GLU A 288 5.26 10.84 9.76
N THR A 289 6.27 11.63 9.42
CA THR A 289 6.86 12.66 10.29
C THR A 289 7.03 13.99 9.55
N ASN A 290 6.10 14.31 8.64
CA ASN A 290 6.11 15.60 7.97
C ASN A 290 5.70 16.73 8.94
N ASP A 291 6.01 17.98 8.58
CA ASP A 291 5.82 19.11 9.48
C ASP A 291 4.35 19.32 9.88
N ARG A 292 3.39 19.03 9.00
CA ARG A 292 1.95 19.18 9.28
C ARG A 292 1.49 18.23 10.37
N ILE A 293 1.87 16.95 10.26
CA ILE A 293 1.55 15.94 11.27
C ILE A 293 2.24 16.29 12.58
N LEU A 294 3.52 16.68 12.54
CA LEU A 294 4.26 17.07 13.73
C LEU A 294 3.63 18.28 14.41
N GLU A 295 3.25 19.32 13.66
CA GLU A 295 2.55 20.50 14.20
C GLU A 295 1.22 20.11 14.84
N PHE A 296 0.45 19.21 14.21
CA PHE A 296 -0.82 18.72 14.74
C PHE A 296 -0.65 17.90 16.01
N VAL A 297 0.14 16.83 16.01
CA VAL A 297 0.26 15.92 17.19
C VAL A 297 0.86 16.60 18.41
N ASN A 298 1.60 17.69 18.21
CA ASN A 298 2.20 18.48 19.27
C ASN A 298 1.31 19.61 19.78
N SER A 299 0.15 19.84 19.17
CA SER A 299 -0.72 20.97 19.48
C SER A 299 -1.56 20.76 20.75
N HIS A 300 -2.11 21.84 21.30
CA HIS A 300 -3.05 21.77 22.42
C HIS A 300 -4.38 21.10 22.04
N ASP A 301 -4.82 21.24 20.79
CA ASP A 301 -6.09 20.70 20.30
C ASP A 301 -6.00 19.26 19.77
N ALA A 302 -4.79 18.69 19.64
CA ALA A 302 -4.54 17.38 19.04
C ALA A 302 -5.45 16.28 19.60
N SER A 303 -5.54 16.17 20.93
CA SER A 303 -6.35 15.14 21.59
C SER A 303 -7.85 15.33 21.34
N ARG A 304 -8.35 16.57 21.38
CA ARG A 304 -9.76 16.89 21.12
C ARG A 304 -10.14 16.53 19.68
N LEU A 305 -9.34 17.00 18.72
CA LEU A 305 -9.60 16.80 17.29
C LEU A 305 -9.40 15.33 16.88
N ALA A 306 -8.40 14.64 17.45
CA ALA A 306 -8.23 13.20 17.26
C ALA A 306 -9.45 12.40 17.77
N GLU A 307 -10.03 12.77 18.92
CA GLU A 307 -11.23 12.09 19.44
C GLU A 307 -12.48 12.32 18.58
N MET A 308 -12.58 13.47 17.91
CA MET A 308 -13.67 13.76 16.97
C MET A 308 -13.60 12.89 15.71
N GLY A 309 -12.40 12.47 15.31
CA GLY A 309 -12.19 11.61 14.15
C GLY A 309 -12.19 12.36 12.82
N THR A 310 -12.34 11.62 11.72
CA THR A 310 -12.40 12.20 10.37
C THR A 310 -13.85 12.52 9.99
N SER A 311 -14.05 13.47 9.07
CA SER A 311 -15.38 13.93 8.65
C SER A 311 -15.78 13.43 7.27
N CYS A 312 -14.83 12.94 6.47
CA CYS A 312 -15.11 12.52 5.10
C CYS A 312 -15.50 11.03 5.02
N PRO A 313 -16.57 10.68 4.29
CA PRO A 313 -17.02 9.29 4.10
C PRO A 313 -15.92 8.32 3.66
N ASP A 314 -15.06 8.75 2.73
CA ASP A 314 -13.99 7.93 2.17
C ASP A 314 -12.91 7.56 3.20
N HIS A 315 -12.78 8.34 4.28
CA HIS A 315 -11.75 8.13 5.29
C HIS A 315 -12.11 6.98 6.24
N PHE A 316 -13.38 6.77 6.58
CA PHE A 316 -13.77 5.78 7.61
C PHE A 316 -13.41 4.35 7.24
N LEU A 317 -13.42 4.00 5.94
CA LEU A 317 -13.08 2.65 5.50
C LEU A 317 -11.61 2.27 5.77
N ARG A 318 -10.72 3.26 5.93
CA ARG A 318 -9.28 3.04 6.15
C ARG A 318 -8.80 3.54 7.51
N THR A 319 -9.23 4.74 7.90
CA THR A 319 -8.81 5.42 9.14
C THR A 319 -9.67 5.05 10.36
N LYS A 320 -10.77 4.30 10.13
CA LYS A 320 -11.81 4.00 11.13
C LYS A 320 -12.47 5.28 11.66
N ILE A 321 -13.27 5.16 12.70
CA ILE A 321 -14.01 6.28 13.30
C ILE A 321 -13.10 7.34 13.92
N LYS A 322 -11.97 6.93 14.52
CA LYS A 322 -10.96 7.82 15.12
C LYS A 322 -9.57 7.15 15.14
N PRO A 323 -8.47 7.93 15.18
CA PRO A 323 -7.12 7.42 15.52
C PRO A 323 -6.99 7.06 17.01
N LEU A 324 -5.89 6.39 17.36
CA LEU A 324 -5.39 6.32 18.72
C LEU A 324 -4.40 7.48 18.95
N PHE A 325 -4.76 8.45 19.79
CA PHE A 325 -3.85 9.48 20.28
C PHE A 325 -3.27 9.08 21.64
N VAL A 326 -1.95 9.21 21.79
CA VAL A 326 -1.26 8.87 23.04
C VAL A 326 -0.69 10.14 23.66
N ASP A 327 -1.22 10.57 24.81
CA ASP A 327 -0.72 11.76 25.52
C ASP A 327 0.61 11.46 26.22
N TRP A 328 1.69 11.40 25.45
CA TRP A 328 3.07 11.15 25.91
C TRP A 328 3.92 12.41 25.73
N ASP A 329 4.74 12.75 26.73
CA ASP A 329 5.71 13.85 26.65
C ASP A 329 7.16 13.31 26.61
N PRO A 330 7.83 13.35 25.44
CA PRO A 330 9.21 12.86 25.30
C PRO A 330 10.26 13.59 26.16
N HIS A 331 9.94 14.78 26.69
CA HIS A 331 10.89 15.57 27.48
C HIS A 331 10.83 15.27 28.98
N SER A 332 9.78 14.58 29.43
CA SER A 332 9.59 14.22 30.83
C SER A 332 9.36 12.72 31.06
N GLU A 333 9.09 11.96 30.01
CA GLU A 333 8.80 10.52 30.05
C GLU A 333 9.73 9.74 29.11
N ASP A 334 9.98 8.48 29.45
CA ASP A 334 10.79 7.57 28.64
C ASP A 334 9.93 6.68 27.71
N VAL A 335 10.59 5.82 26.93
CA VAL A 335 9.91 4.90 26.00
C VAL A 335 9.13 3.80 26.74
N ALA A 336 9.52 3.45 27.98
CA ALA A 336 8.76 2.50 28.79
C ALA A 336 7.40 3.08 29.19
N ALA A 337 7.35 4.36 29.56
CA ALA A 337 6.10 5.09 29.78
C ALA A 337 5.25 5.15 28.50
N LEU A 338 5.87 5.41 27.34
CA LEU A 338 5.18 5.36 26.04
C LEU A 338 4.55 3.99 25.77
N ARG A 339 5.27 2.88 25.99
CA ARG A 339 4.75 1.51 25.84
C ARG A 339 3.58 1.24 26.79
N SER A 340 3.63 1.72 28.02
CA SER A 340 2.52 1.60 28.98
C SER A 340 1.28 2.33 28.46
N LYS A 341 1.43 3.61 28.09
CA LYS A 341 0.32 4.44 27.57
C LYS A 341 -0.26 3.90 26.26
N LEU A 342 0.59 3.36 25.38
CA LEU A 342 0.14 2.67 24.17
C LEU A 342 -0.67 1.41 24.50
N SER A 343 -0.26 0.65 25.51
CA SER A 343 -1.00 -0.55 25.93
C SER A 343 -2.38 -0.19 26.44
N ASP A 344 -2.46 0.77 27.38
CA ASP A 344 -3.73 1.26 27.94
C ASP A 344 -4.63 1.86 26.84
N GLY A 345 -4.02 2.66 25.95
CA GLY A 345 -4.71 3.29 24.83
C GLY A 345 -5.24 2.28 23.81
N LEU A 346 -4.51 1.19 23.53
CA LEU A 346 -4.97 0.12 22.65
C LEU A 346 -6.16 -0.65 23.26
N GLU A 347 -6.11 -0.94 24.56
CA GLU A 347 -7.23 -1.58 25.27
C GLU A 347 -8.47 -0.70 25.25
N GLN A 348 -8.31 0.59 25.57
CA GLN A 348 -9.41 1.55 25.54
C GLN A 348 -9.97 1.72 24.12
N TYR A 349 -9.11 1.85 23.10
CA TYR A 349 -9.53 1.96 21.71
C TYR A 349 -10.39 0.76 21.27
N GLN A 350 -9.95 -0.45 21.62
CA GLN A 350 -10.71 -1.66 21.28
C GLN A 350 -12.06 -1.71 22.02
N ALA A 351 -12.12 -1.24 23.27
CA ALA A 351 -13.36 -1.13 24.02
C ALA A 351 -14.31 -0.10 23.37
N ASP A 352 -13.80 1.09 23.05
CA ASP A 352 -14.54 2.16 22.38
C ASP A 352 -15.09 1.71 21.03
N TYR A 353 -14.29 1.03 20.22
CA TYR A 353 -14.71 0.56 18.90
C TYR A 353 -15.80 -0.53 18.99
N ARG A 354 -15.71 -1.42 20.00
CA ARG A 354 -16.78 -2.40 20.29
C ARG A 354 -18.06 -1.72 20.77
N ALA A 355 -17.95 -0.73 21.66
CA ALA A 355 -19.11 0.04 22.13
C ALA A 355 -19.78 0.79 20.97
N TYR A 356 -18.98 1.49 20.15
CA TYR A 356 -19.44 2.15 18.93
C TYR A 356 -20.21 1.20 18.01
N TYR A 357 -19.66 0.00 17.75
CA TYR A 357 -20.33 -1.00 16.94
C TYR A 357 -21.66 -1.46 17.56
N GLU A 358 -21.67 -1.79 18.86
CA GLU A 358 -22.88 -2.28 19.54
C GLU A 358 -23.99 -1.22 19.64
N GLU A 359 -23.63 0.06 19.83
CA GLU A 359 -24.56 1.18 19.94
C GLU A 359 -25.23 1.55 18.61
N HIS A 360 -24.52 1.39 17.48
CA HIS A 360 -24.96 1.91 16.18
C HIS A 360 -25.34 0.83 15.17
N LYS A 361 -25.09 -0.46 15.46
CA LYS A 361 -25.44 -1.56 14.56
C LYS A 361 -26.93 -1.69 14.31
N HIS A 362 -27.24 -2.04 13.07
CA HIS A 362 -28.58 -2.46 12.65
C HIS A 362 -28.71 -3.99 12.77
N PRO A 363 -29.93 -4.54 12.81
CA PRO A 363 -30.16 -5.99 12.85
C PRO A 363 -29.49 -6.78 11.70
N ASN A 364 -29.20 -6.11 10.57
CA ASN A 364 -28.59 -6.68 9.38
C ASN A 364 -27.12 -6.26 9.17
N SER A 365 -26.50 -5.55 10.13
CA SER A 365 -25.11 -5.09 9.98
C SER A 365 -24.14 -6.27 9.84
N PRO A 366 -23.07 -6.14 9.03
CA PRO A 366 -21.98 -7.11 8.97
C PRO A 366 -21.30 -7.29 10.33
N ALA A 367 -20.55 -8.39 10.50
CA ALA A 367 -19.75 -8.61 11.72
C ALA A 367 -18.75 -7.47 11.94
N ILE A 368 -18.47 -7.17 13.21
CA ILE A 368 -17.50 -6.16 13.60
C ILE A 368 -16.13 -6.43 12.93
N ARG A 369 -15.50 -5.36 12.43
CA ARG A 369 -14.15 -5.41 11.88
C ARG A 369 -13.11 -5.54 13.01
N PRO A 370 -11.86 -5.98 12.74
CA PRO A 370 -10.82 -6.04 13.76
C PRO A 370 -10.71 -4.71 14.51
N ALA A 371 -10.71 -4.76 15.85
CA ALA A 371 -10.85 -3.57 16.69
C ALA A 371 -9.55 -2.78 16.88
N SER A 372 -8.42 -3.23 16.32
CA SER A 372 -7.14 -2.51 16.37
C SER A 372 -7.22 -1.16 15.63
N PRO A 373 -6.53 -0.11 16.12
CA PRO A 373 -6.44 1.16 15.40
C PRO A 373 -5.61 1.02 14.13
N THR A 374 -5.97 1.78 13.09
CA THR A 374 -5.20 1.88 11.84
C THR A 374 -4.35 3.15 11.77
N VAL A 375 -4.56 4.10 12.69
CA VAL A 375 -3.78 5.34 12.84
C VAL A 375 -3.41 5.49 14.32
N VAL A 376 -2.13 5.71 14.60
CA VAL A 376 -1.59 5.99 15.94
C VAL A 376 -0.80 7.30 15.89
N LEU A 377 -1.11 8.22 16.79
CA LEU A 377 -0.53 9.56 16.88
C LEU A 377 0.28 9.69 18.17
N ILE A 378 1.54 10.09 18.05
CA ILE A 378 2.48 10.17 19.16
C ILE A 378 3.13 11.56 19.15
N PRO A 379 2.83 12.43 20.15
CA PRO A 379 3.48 13.72 20.29
C PRO A 379 5.01 13.59 20.33
N GLY A 380 5.69 14.56 19.74
CA GLY A 380 7.13 14.59 19.57
C GLY A 380 7.68 13.67 18.49
N VAL A 381 6.90 12.68 18.00
CA VAL A 381 7.35 11.64 17.05
C VAL A 381 6.65 11.74 15.70
N GLY A 382 5.32 11.77 15.67
CA GLY A 382 4.54 11.81 14.43
C GLY A 382 3.40 10.79 14.40
N MET A 383 3.15 10.20 13.23
CA MET A 383 2.06 9.27 12.98
C MET A 383 2.58 7.91 12.47
N ILE A 384 1.94 6.84 12.93
CA ILE A 384 2.13 5.47 12.43
C ILE A 384 0.78 4.97 11.93
N THR A 385 0.73 4.46 10.71
CA THR A 385 -0.47 3.87 10.11
C THR A 385 -0.28 2.42 9.72
N TRP A 386 -1.37 1.66 9.73
CA TRP A 386 -1.39 0.22 9.51
C TRP A 386 -2.34 -0.17 8.39
N GLY A 387 -1.91 -1.07 7.53
CA GLY A 387 -2.71 -1.58 6.41
C GLY A 387 -2.38 -3.03 6.06
N LYS A 388 -3.20 -3.66 5.20
CA LYS A 388 -3.00 -5.06 4.81
C LYS A 388 -1.79 -5.23 3.87
N THR A 389 -1.45 -4.17 3.14
CA THR A 389 -0.30 -4.04 2.24
C THR A 389 0.42 -2.73 2.52
N LYS A 390 1.61 -2.53 1.95
CA LYS A 390 2.30 -1.25 2.07
C LYS A 390 1.45 -0.12 1.48
N SER A 391 0.86 -0.32 0.29
CA SER A 391 -0.03 0.67 -0.33
C SER A 391 -1.19 1.08 0.57
N GLU A 392 -1.87 0.13 1.21
CA GLU A 392 -3.02 0.47 2.07
C GLU A 392 -2.59 1.26 3.32
N SER A 393 -1.45 0.93 3.92
CA SER A 393 -0.92 1.70 5.06
C SER A 393 -0.56 3.14 4.65
N ARG A 394 -0.02 3.34 3.45
CA ARG A 394 0.29 4.66 2.88
C ARG A 394 -0.96 5.45 2.52
N VAL A 395 -1.99 4.81 1.95
CA VAL A 395 -3.30 5.45 1.73
C VAL A 395 -3.94 5.88 3.04
N THR A 396 -3.82 5.06 4.09
CA THR A 396 -4.33 5.40 5.42
C THR A 396 -3.61 6.65 5.98
N ALA A 397 -2.29 6.74 5.80
CA ALA A 397 -1.53 7.94 6.17
C ALA A 397 -1.92 9.16 5.33
N GLU A 398 -2.12 9.00 4.02
CA GLU A 398 -2.56 10.08 3.14
C GLU A 398 -3.93 10.63 3.53
N PHE A 399 -4.90 9.76 3.80
CA PHE A 399 -6.23 10.17 4.26
C PHE A 399 -6.17 10.93 5.59
N TYR A 400 -5.34 10.47 6.53
CA TYR A 400 -5.24 11.16 7.80
C TYR A 400 -4.47 12.50 7.69
N ASN A 401 -3.49 12.61 6.78
CA ASN A 401 -2.90 13.90 6.43
C ASN A 401 -3.96 14.87 5.88
N ALA A 402 -4.81 14.40 4.97
CA ALA A 402 -5.92 15.20 4.44
C ALA A 402 -6.90 15.61 5.54
N ALA A 403 -7.21 14.71 6.49
CA ALA A 403 -8.05 15.03 7.63
C ALA A 403 -7.45 16.12 8.52
N VAL A 404 -6.15 16.07 8.81
CA VAL A 404 -5.45 17.12 9.58
C VAL A 404 -5.52 18.47 8.87
N GLU A 405 -5.35 18.50 7.55
CA GLU A 405 -5.47 19.73 6.74
C GLU A 405 -6.90 20.29 6.73
N VAL A 406 -7.90 19.42 6.65
CA VAL A 406 -9.32 19.79 6.76
C VAL A 406 -9.60 20.36 8.15
N MET A 407 -9.14 19.72 9.22
CA MET A 407 -9.27 20.21 10.59
C MET A 407 -8.61 21.57 10.73
N ARG A 408 -7.38 21.76 10.19
CA ARG A 408 -6.68 23.05 10.21
C ARG A 408 -7.50 24.13 9.51
N GLY A 409 -7.98 23.82 8.30
CA GLY A 409 -8.75 24.77 7.50
C GLY A 409 -10.07 25.16 8.18
N ALA A 410 -10.76 24.20 8.79
CA ALA A 410 -11.99 24.44 9.52
C ALA A 410 -11.72 25.29 10.78
N GLU A 411 -10.73 24.92 11.60
CA GLU A 411 -10.36 25.67 12.82
C GLU A 411 -9.80 27.08 12.52
N ALA A 412 -9.26 27.31 11.32
CA ALA A 412 -8.84 28.64 10.88
C ALA A 412 -10.02 29.58 10.64
N ILE A 413 -11.14 29.06 10.11
CA ILE A 413 -12.29 29.88 9.68
C ILE A 413 -13.49 29.80 10.64
N SER A 414 -13.57 28.75 11.46
CA SER A 414 -14.66 28.45 12.41
C SER A 414 -14.23 27.31 13.37
N ASP A 415 -15.18 26.50 13.85
CA ASP A 415 -14.95 25.26 14.59
C ASP A 415 -15.15 24.04 13.68
N TYR A 416 -14.26 23.05 13.77
CA TYR A 416 -14.39 21.77 13.08
C TYR A 416 -15.54 20.94 13.62
N THR A 417 -16.27 20.27 12.72
CA THR A 417 -17.34 19.33 13.04
C THR A 417 -17.14 18.00 12.30
N ALA A 418 -17.30 16.90 13.04
CA ALA A 418 -17.29 15.56 12.48
C ALA A 418 -18.71 15.10 12.13
N LEU A 419 -18.83 14.06 11.29
CA LEU A 419 -20.14 13.46 11.03
C LEU A 419 -20.72 12.82 12.31
N PRO A 420 -22.06 12.81 12.46
CA PRO A 420 -22.69 12.07 13.54
C PRO A 420 -22.25 10.59 13.53
N ARG A 421 -22.04 10.00 14.71
CA ARG A 421 -21.51 8.62 14.83
C ARG A 421 -22.36 7.58 14.10
N GLN A 422 -23.69 7.71 14.11
CA GLN A 422 -24.57 6.82 13.34
C GLN A 422 -24.33 6.92 11.83
N GLU A 423 -24.08 8.12 11.30
CA GLU A 423 -23.78 8.31 9.88
C GLU A 423 -22.44 7.66 9.51
N ALA A 424 -21.43 7.87 10.34
CA ALA A 424 -20.13 7.24 10.14
C ALA A 424 -20.24 5.71 10.19
N PHE A 425 -21.09 5.15 11.06
CA PHE A 425 -21.35 3.72 11.13
C PHE A 425 -22.03 3.20 9.87
N ASP A 426 -23.07 3.89 9.41
CA ASP A 426 -23.83 3.51 8.21
C ASP A 426 -22.95 3.52 6.95
N ILE A 427 -21.92 4.37 6.91
CA ILE A 427 -20.90 4.40 5.85
C ILE A 427 -19.90 3.26 6.01
N GLU A 428 -19.32 3.09 7.21
CA GLU A 428 -18.27 2.09 7.46
C GLU A 428 -18.79 0.66 7.24
N TYR A 429 -20.03 0.38 7.67
CA TYR A 429 -20.68 -0.93 7.62
C TYR A 429 -21.74 -1.05 6.53
N TRP A 430 -21.67 -0.19 5.50
CA TRP A 430 -22.66 -0.19 4.43
C TRP A 430 -22.70 -1.52 3.68
N LEU A 431 -23.90 -2.09 3.53
CA LEU A 431 -24.11 -3.38 2.87
C LEU A 431 -23.65 -3.42 1.41
N LEU A 432 -23.75 -2.29 0.69
CA LEU A 432 -23.26 -2.20 -0.67
C LEU A 432 -21.74 -2.28 -0.74
N GLU A 433 -21.04 -1.68 0.22
CA GLU A 433 -19.59 -1.78 0.32
C GLU A 433 -19.16 -3.19 0.76
N GLU A 434 -19.86 -3.79 1.72
CA GLU A 434 -19.64 -5.17 2.14
C GLU A 434 -19.82 -6.16 0.98
N ALA A 435 -20.81 -5.94 0.11
CA ALA A 435 -21.02 -6.75 -1.08
C ALA A 435 -19.86 -6.63 -2.08
N LYS A 436 -19.15 -5.49 -2.14
CA LYS A 436 -17.93 -5.34 -2.93
C LYS A 436 -16.77 -6.10 -2.30
N LEU A 437 -16.58 -5.98 -1.00
CA LEU A 437 -15.52 -6.69 -0.26
C LEU A 437 -15.66 -8.22 -0.42
N LYS A 438 -16.88 -8.76 -0.34
CA LYS A 438 -17.15 -10.20 -0.54
C LYS A 438 -16.87 -10.71 -1.96
N ARG A 439 -16.82 -9.83 -2.96
CA ARG A 439 -16.51 -10.19 -4.36
C ARG A 439 -15.02 -10.13 -4.66
N GLN A 440 -14.20 -9.56 -3.77
CA GLN A 440 -12.75 -9.55 -3.94
C GLN A 440 -12.20 -10.97 -3.87
N PRO A 441 -11.16 -11.29 -4.64
CA PRO A 441 -10.48 -12.57 -4.51
C PRO A 441 -9.93 -12.74 -3.09
N PRO A 442 -9.79 -13.98 -2.60
CA PRO A 442 -9.17 -14.23 -1.31
C PRO A 442 -7.74 -13.68 -1.26
N GLU A 443 -7.30 -13.31 -0.05
CA GLU A 443 -5.92 -12.87 0.19
C GLU A 443 -4.95 -13.96 -0.28
N LYS A 444 -3.81 -13.51 -0.84
CA LYS A 444 -2.73 -14.40 -1.29
C LYS A 444 -2.02 -15.03 -0.08
N GLU A 445 -1.28 -16.11 -0.32
CA GLU A 445 -0.74 -16.96 0.75
C GLU A 445 0.27 -16.24 1.66
N LEU A 446 1.05 -15.29 1.13
CA LEU A 446 1.99 -14.47 1.89
C LEU A 446 1.51 -13.03 2.05
N ALA A 447 0.21 -12.77 1.83
CA ALA A 447 -0.35 -11.44 2.08
C ALA A 447 -0.07 -11.02 3.54
N ARG A 448 0.40 -9.78 3.73
CA ARG A 448 0.76 -9.17 5.02
C ARG A 448 2.05 -9.72 5.66
N HIS A 449 2.79 -10.59 4.98
CA HIS A 449 4.11 -11.02 5.44
C HIS A 449 5.19 -10.05 4.96
N ILE A 450 6.12 -9.73 5.85
CA ILE A 450 7.35 -9.00 5.53
C ILE A 450 8.49 -10.03 5.49
N VAL A 451 9.11 -10.20 4.32
CA VAL A 451 10.12 -11.23 4.05
C VAL A 451 11.46 -10.60 3.69
N ALA A 452 12.49 -10.84 4.49
CA ALA A 452 13.85 -10.43 4.19
C ALA A 452 14.61 -11.55 3.47
N VAL A 453 15.18 -11.25 2.30
CA VAL A 453 15.95 -12.22 1.49
C VAL A 453 17.39 -11.77 1.44
N VAL A 454 18.27 -12.44 2.18
CA VAL A 454 19.70 -12.16 2.29
C VAL A 454 20.48 -12.91 1.22
N GLY A 455 21.24 -12.18 0.40
CA GLY A 455 21.85 -12.67 -0.84
C GLY A 455 20.90 -12.57 -2.03
N ALA A 456 19.99 -11.58 -2.03
CA ALA A 456 18.96 -11.38 -3.04
C ALA A 456 19.48 -10.82 -4.37
N GLY A 457 20.71 -10.29 -4.43
CA GLY A 457 21.23 -9.62 -5.62
C GLY A 457 21.44 -10.56 -6.82
N SER A 458 21.45 -11.87 -6.62
CA SER A 458 21.67 -12.85 -7.69
C SER A 458 21.10 -14.24 -7.38
N GLY A 459 21.10 -15.12 -8.40
CA GLY A 459 20.85 -16.56 -8.25
C GLY A 459 19.53 -16.89 -7.54
N ILE A 460 19.60 -17.78 -6.54
CA ILE A 460 18.44 -18.27 -5.79
C ILE A 460 17.73 -17.12 -5.06
N GLY A 461 18.46 -16.20 -4.43
CA GLY A 461 17.85 -15.10 -3.68
C GLY A 461 17.01 -14.18 -4.58
N ARG A 462 17.53 -13.80 -5.75
CA ARG A 462 16.78 -13.04 -6.75
C ARG A 462 15.49 -13.76 -7.19
N GLU A 463 15.59 -15.07 -7.38
CA GLU A 463 14.45 -15.89 -7.79
C GLU A 463 13.41 -16.01 -6.67
N VAL A 464 13.84 -16.12 -5.41
CA VAL A 464 12.95 -16.08 -4.24
C VAL A 464 12.13 -14.79 -4.23
N VAL A 465 12.78 -13.62 -4.40
CA VAL A 465 12.08 -12.33 -4.50
C VAL A 465 11.01 -12.38 -5.60
N SER A 466 11.39 -12.84 -6.80
CA SER A 466 10.47 -12.92 -7.95
C SER A 466 9.31 -13.89 -7.71
N ARG A 467 9.52 -14.95 -6.92
CA ARG A 467 8.53 -16.01 -6.65
C ARG A 467 7.51 -15.62 -5.58
N ILE A 468 7.93 -14.90 -4.54
CA ILE A 468 7.06 -14.61 -3.37
C ILE A 468 6.25 -13.32 -3.53
N LEU A 469 6.72 -12.36 -4.35
CA LEU A 469 5.98 -11.11 -4.60
C LEU A 469 4.57 -11.33 -5.17
N PRO A 470 4.35 -12.23 -6.18
CA PRO A 470 3.00 -12.52 -6.66
C PRO A 470 2.06 -13.16 -5.62
N GLU A 471 2.61 -13.67 -4.51
CA GLU A 471 1.88 -14.24 -3.38
C GLU A 471 1.58 -13.20 -2.30
N GLY A 472 1.79 -11.90 -2.58
CA GLY A 472 1.38 -10.79 -1.71
C GLY A 472 2.37 -10.43 -0.60
N ALA A 473 3.58 -10.99 -0.61
CA ALA A 473 4.63 -10.64 0.34
C ALA A 473 5.15 -9.22 0.11
N THR A 474 5.45 -8.51 1.20
CA THR A 474 6.33 -7.34 1.21
C THR A 474 7.77 -7.82 1.37
N VAL A 475 8.69 -7.40 0.50
CA VAL A 475 10.02 -8.02 0.38
C VAL A 475 11.15 -7.03 0.59
N VAL A 476 12.13 -7.43 1.39
CA VAL A 476 13.40 -6.72 1.56
C VAL A 476 14.50 -7.51 0.88
N ALA A 477 14.96 -7.04 -0.29
CA ALA A 477 16.09 -7.62 -0.99
C ALA A 477 17.39 -7.14 -0.33
N LEU A 478 18.12 -8.04 0.30
CA LEU A 478 19.34 -7.72 1.04
C LEU A 478 20.55 -8.36 0.37
N ASP A 479 21.62 -7.61 0.16
CA ASP A 479 22.88 -8.14 -0.40
C ASP A 479 24.10 -7.33 0.07
N VAL A 480 25.29 -7.92 0.07
CA VAL A 480 26.54 -7.18 0.38
C VAL A 480 26.85 -6.14 -0.70
N HIS A 481 26.35 -6.37 -1.92
CA HIS A 481 26.43 -5.45 -3.04
C HIS A 481 25.15 -4.62 -3.15
N ASP A 482 25.19 -3.38 -2.67
CA ASP A 482 24.05 -2.46 -2.68
C ASP A 482 23.39 -2.31 -4.07
N GLU A 483 24.21 -2.11 -5.11
CA GLU A 483 23.74 -1.97 -6.50
C GLU A 483 22.95 -3.20 -6.97
N ALA A 484 23.34 -4.41 -6.54
CA ALA A 484 22.66 -5.64 -6.94
C ALA A 484 21.31 -5.80 -6.24
N ALA A 485 21.25 -5.52 -4.93
CA ALA A 485 20.00 -5.51 -4.16
C ALA A 485 19.02 -4.45 -4.71
N SER A 486 19.51 -3.23 -4.90
CA SER A 486 18.74 -2.11 -5.46
C SER A 486 18.22 -2.40 -6.87
N LYS A 487 19.04 -3.02 -7.73
CA LYS A 487 18.60 -3.42 -9.07
C LYS A 487 17.47 -4.45 -9.03
N VAL A 488 17.58 -5.48 -8.18
CA VAL A 488 16.54 -6.51 -8.06
C VAL A 488 15.24 -5.91 -7.54
N ALA A 489 15.32 -5.01 -6.54
CA ALA A 489 14.15 -4.31 -6.04
C ALA A 489 13.52 -3.39 -7.09
N GLY A 490 14.33 -2.65 -7.86
CA GLY A 490 13.86 -1.80 -8.96
C GLY A 490 13.15 -2.58 -10.06
N GLU A 491 13.77 -3.67 -10.56
CA GLU A 491 13.16 -4.54 -11.57
C GLU A 491 11.86 -5.21 -11.08
N ALA A 492 11.78 -5.50 -9.79
CA ALA A 492 10.56 -6.01 -9.17
C ALA A 492 9.49 -4.92 -9.07
N MET A 493 9.85 -3.71 -8.62
CA MET A 493 8.96 -2.56 -8.52
C MET A 493 8.40 -2.15 -9.88
N ASP A 494 9.20 -2.19 -10.95
CA ASP A 494 8.75 -1.89 -12.31
C ASP A 494 7.63 -2.84 -12.78
N LYS A 495 7.61 -4.08 -12.26
CA LYS A 495 6.59 -5.09 -12.61
C LYS A 495 5.31 -4.95 -11.79
N ILE A 496 5.44 -4.70 -10.48
CA ILE A 496 4.28 -4.66 -9.57
C ILE A 496 3.71 -3.25 -9.40
N GLY A 497 4.50 -2.22 -9.71
CA GLY A 497 4.20 -0.82 -9.47
C GLY A 497 4.40 -0.41 -8.00
N MET A 498 4.52 0.90 -7.76
CA MET A 498 4.59 1.50 -6.42
C MET A 498 3.32 1.26 -5.57
N GLY A 499 2.23 0.82 -6.23
CA GLY A 499 0.90 0.81 -5.68
C GLY A 499 0.32 2.22 -5.55
N ILE A 500 -0.74 2.33 -4.76
CA ILE A 500 -1.45 3.59 -4.49
C ILE A 500 -1.06 4.18 -3.13
N GLY A 501 -1.37 5.45 -2.91
CA GLY A 501 -0.92 6.22 -1.75
C GLY A 501 0.46 6.85 -1.96
N VAL A 502 0.62 8.11 -1.56
CA VAL A 502 1.91 8.84 -1.67
C VAL A 502 2.57 9.18 -0.34
N ALA A 503 1.89 8.94 0.77
CA ALA A 503 2.44 9.20 2.11
C ALA A 503 3.58 8.22 2.48
N GLY A 504 4.32 8.60 3.52
CA GLY A 504 5.47 7.92 4.10
C GLY A 504 6.70 8.85 4.13
N SER A 505 7.33 8.97 5.29
CA SER A 505 8.56 9.75 5.47
C SER A 505 9.82 8.88 5.35
N GLY A 506 10.84 9.38 4.65
CA GLY A 506 12.10 8.65 4.44
C GLY A 506 11.87 7.30 3.75
N ILE A 507 12.49 6.25 4.27
CA ILE A 507 12.33 4.88 3.71
C ILE A 507 10.90 4.35 3.85
N SER A 508 10.08 4.91 4.74
CA SER A 508 8.68 4.52 4.88
C SER A 508 7.81 4.91 3.67
N GLY A 509 8.28 5.79 2.78
CA GLY A 509 7.62 6.11 1.51
C GLY A 509 7.77 5.04 0.42
N SER A 510 8.39 3.90 0.73
CA SER A 510 8.64 2.80 -0.22
C SER A 510 7.37 2.03 -0.64
N GLY A 511 7.49 1.21 -1.68
CA GLY A 511 6.47 0.24 -2.09
C GLY A 511 6.65 -1.11 -1.39
N ASP A 512 6.04 -2.17 -1.94
CA ASP A 512 6.11 -3.53 -1.37
C ASP A 512 7.49 -4.21 -1.54
N VAL A 513 8.47 -3.56 -2.17
CA VAL A 513 9.84 -4.08 -2.28
C VAL A 513 10.89 -2.97 -2.14
N ILE A 514 11.94 -3.24 -1.37
CA ILE A 514 13.13 -2.38 -1.23
C ILE A 514 14.41 -3.20 -1.36
N GLY A 515 15.48 -2.56 -1.82
CA GLY A 515 16.83 -3.11 -1.84
C GLY A 515 17.68 -2.41 -0.77
N LEU A 516 18.42 -3.17 0.05
CA LEU A 516 19.34 -2.61 1.04
C LEU A 516 20.66 -3.39 1.06
N GLN A 517 21.74 -2.70 1.40
CA GLN A 517 23.02 -3.33 1.66
C GLN A 517 23.02 -4.07 3.01
N ILE A 518 23.58 -5.28 3.04
CA ILE A 518 23.92 -6.00 4.28
C ILE A 518 25.20 -6.82 4.11
N ASP A 519 26.16 -6.64 5.01
CA ASP A 519 27.24 -7.60 5.24
C ASP A 519 26.92 -8.40 6.51
N ILE A 520 26.53 -9.66 6.32
CA ILE A 520 26.16 -10.55 7.43
C ILE A 520 27.32 -10.89 8.37
N THR A 521 28.57 -10.57 7.98
CA THR A 521 29.75 -10.73 8.83
C THR A 521 30.03 -9.49 9.68
N ASN A 522 29.30 -8.38 9.46
CA ASN A 522 29.44 -7.12 10.17
C ASN A 522 28.16 -6.77 10.98
N PRO A 523 28.20 -6.86 12.32
CA PRO A 523 27.05 -6.54 13.18
C PRO A 523 26.45 -5.14 12.98
N GLU A 524 27.28 -4.12 12.70
CA GLU A 524 26.79 -2.75 12.45
C GLU A 524 26.00 -2.66 11.14
N SER A 525 26.45 -3.39 10.11
CA SER A 525 25.74 -3.48 8.84
C SER A 525 24.38 -4.16 9.00
N VAL A 526 24.34 -5.26 9.77
CA VAL A 526 23.09 -5.97 10.10
C VAL A 526 22.12 -5.07 10.87
N SER A 527 22.62 -4.38 11.91
CA SER A 527 21.81 -3.44 12.70
C SER A 527 21.24 -2.30 11.85
N THR A 528 22.04 -1.75 10.95
CA THR A 528 21.60 -0.68 10.03
C THR A 528 20.48 -1.18 9.11
N ALA A 529 20.64 -2.36 8.50
CA ALA A 529 19.61 -2.95 7.65
C ALA A 529 18.30 -3.19 8.42
N ILE A 530 18.38 -3.74 9.64
CA ILE A 530 17.23 -3.94 10.52
C ILE A 530 16.49 -2.63 10.79
N ARG A 531 17.20 -1.57 11.20
CA ARG A 531 16.59 -0.25 11.45
C ARG A 531 15.80 0.25 10.25
N GLN A 532 16.35 0.11 9.05
CA GLN A 532 15.69 0.50 7.80
C GLN A 532 14.44 -0.35 7.52
N ILE A 533 14.47 -1.66 7.77
CA ILE A 533 13.30 -2.55 7.63
C ILE A 533 12.17 -2.13 8.59
N LEU A 534 12.52 -1.87 9.85
CA LEU A 534 11.54 -1.46 10.86
C LEU A 534 10.88 -0.13 10.50
N LEU A 535 11.67 0.87 10.09
CA LEU A 535 11.12 2.15 9.63
C LEU A 535 10.27 2.00 8.36
N ALA A 536 10.64 1.08 7.46
CA ALA A 536 9.91 0.86 6.22
C ALA A 536 8.56 0.16 6.42
N TYR A 537 8.49 -0.86 7.28
CA TYR A 537 7.34 -1.77 7.32
C TYR A 537 6.80 -2.08 8.73
N GLY A 538 7.46 -1.58 9.77
CA GLY A 538 7.08 -1.76 11.17
C GLY A 538 7.54 -3.08 11.81
N GLY A 539 8.17 -3.99 11.06
CA GLY A 539 8.53 -5.31 11.57
C GLY A 539 9.09 -6.27 10.51
N ILE A 540 9.16 -7.55 10.86
CA ILE A 540 9.66 -8.64 10.01
C ILE A 540 9.01 -9.97 10.40
N ASP A 541 8.62 -10.79 9.43
CA ASP A 541 8.01 -12.09 9.70
C ASP A 541 8.95 -13.24 9.32
N ASP A 542 9.48 -13.21 8.10
CA ASP A 542 10.27 -14.31 7.56
C ASP A 542 11.65 -13.83 7.07
N VAL A 543 12.69 -14.64 7.30
CA VAL A 543 14.06 -14.35 6.85
C VAL A 543 14.59 -15.55 6.07
N VAL A 544 15.07 -15.30 4.86
CA VAL A 544 15.66 -16.29 3.97
C VAL A 544 17.11 -15.93 3.70
N VAL A 545 18.04 -16.77 4.13
CA VAL A 545 19.48 -16.57 3.88
C VAL A 545 19.91 -17.47 2.73
N THR A 546 20.10 -16.87 1.55
CA THR A 546 20.68 -17.50 0.37
C THR A 546 22.15 -17.14 0.17
N ALA A 547 22.66 -16.13 0.89
CA ALA A 547 24.06 -15.75 0.89
C ALA A 547 24.96 -16.94 1.24
N GLY A 548 26.04 -17.10 0.47
CA GLY A 548 27.01 -18.16 0.69
C GLY A 548 28.29 -17.94 -0.12
N TYR A 549 29.40 -18.38 0.46
CA TYR A 549 30.73 -18.27 -0.13
C TYR A 549 31.28 -19.66 -0.45
N TYR A 550 31.70 -19.85 -1.70
CA TYR A 550 32.46 -21.01 -2.15
C TYR A 550 33.90 -20.54 -2.45
N PRO A 551 34.92 -21.03 -1.73
CA PRO A 551 36.30 -20.62 -1.97
C PRO A 551 36.81 -21.24 -3.28
N THR A 552 37.41 -20.41 -4.15
CA THR A 552 38.08 -20.88 -5.37
C THR A 552 39.49 -21.35 -5.00
N PRO A 553 39.84 -22.63 -5.19
CA PRO A 553 41.19 -23.12 -4.94
C PRO A 553 42.22 -22.47 -5.89
N ASP A 554 43.47 -22.40 -5.46
CA ASP A 554 44.58 -21.98 -6.32
C ASP A 554 44.89 -22.99 -7.44
N ALA A 555 45.85 -22.68 -8.31
CA ALA A 555 46.26 -23.55 -9.41
C ALA A 555 46.77 -24.94 -8.96
N SER A 556 47.20 -25.08 -7.71
CA SER A 556 47.62 -26.35 -7.09
C SER A 556 46.46 -27.08 -6.39
N GLY A 557 45.26 -26.48 -6.37
CA GLY A 557 44.07 -27.03 -5.71
C GLY A 557 43.99 -26.73 -4.21
N ASN A 558 44.81 -25.82 -3.69
CA ASN A 558 44.83 -25.48 -2.27
C ASN A 558 43.88 -24.32 -1.94
N VAL A 559 43.26 -24.38 -0.77
CA VAL A 559 42.48 -23.29 -0.17
C VAL A 559 43.30 -22.70 0.97
N SER A 560 43.50 -21.39 0.98
CA SER A 560 44.28 -20.73 2.04
C SER A 560 43.53 -20.73 3.37
N GLN A 561 44.25 -20.56 4.49
CA GLN A 561 43.64 -20.42 5.81
C GLN A 561 42.70 -19.22 5.90
N GLU A 562 42.99 -18.14 5.18
CA GLU A 562 42.12 -16.96 5.08
C GLU A 562 40.81 -17.29 4.35
N MET A 563 40.88 -17.98 3.21
CA MET A 563 39.68 -18.42 2.48
C MET A 563 38.85 -19.41 3.28
N TRP A 564 39.50 -20.30 4.04
CA TRP A 564 38.84 -21.19 4.99
C TRP A 564 38.07 -20.40 6.05
N ALA A 565 38.75 -19.47 6.73
CA ALA A 565 38.14 -18.63 7.76
C ALA A 565 36.96 -17.83 7.20
N ARG A 566 37.13 -17.23 6.01
CA ARG A 566 36.06 -16.50 5.32
C ARG A 566 34.86 -17.40 4.98
N THR A 567 35.10 -18.65 4.60
CA THR A 567 34.02 -19.60 4.31
C THR A 567 33.17 -19.88 5.54
N PHE A 568 33.78 -20.07 6.71
CA PHE A 568 33.05 -20.22 7.97
C PHE A 568 32.40 -18.92 8.45
N ALA A 569 33.08 -17.78 8.27
CA ALA A 569 32.54 -16.47 8.62
C ALA A 569 31.24 -16.18 7.86
N VAL A 570 31.18 -16.47 6.56
CA VAL A 570 29.97 -16.24 5.75
C VAL A 570 28.94 -17.36 5.92
N ASN A 571 29.32 -18.62 5.76
CA ASN A 571 28.35 -19.72 5.64
C ASN A 571 27.76 -20.20 6.97
N VAL A 572 28.41 -19.88 8.10
CA VAL A 572 28.01 -20.36 9.42
C VAL A 572 27.79 -19.18 10.35
N THR A 573 28.85 -18.39 10.61
CA THR A 573 28.78 -17.27 11.57
C THR A 573 27.80 -16.20 11.08
N GLY A 574 27.83 -15.86 9.78
CA GLY A 574 26.89 -14.90 9.20
C GLY A 574 25.44 -15.33 9.31
N SER A 575 25.13 -16.63 9.19
CA SER A 575 23.77 -17.14 9.40
C SER A 575 23.34 -17.07 10.86
N GLN A 576 24.25 -17.34 11.81
CA GLN A 576 23.99 -17.19 13.23
C GLN A 576 23.82 -15.72 13.62
N ASN A 577 24.66 -14.80 13.12
CA ASN A 577 24.49 -13.35 13.30
C ASN A 577 23.11 -12.87 12.85
N ILE A 578 22.63 -13.35 11.70
CA ILE A 578 21.27 -13.03 11.22
C ILE A 578 20.21 -13.58 12.17
N ALA A 579 20.32 -14.83 12.60
CA ALA A 579 19.37 -15.41 13.54
C ALA A 579 19.29 -14.63 14.87
N GLU A 580 20.45 -14.27 15.42
CA GLU A 580 20.55 -13.49 16.67
C GLU A 580 20.04 -12.05 16.51
N ALA A 581 20.34 -11.39 15.39
CA ALA A 581 19.91 -10.01 15.21
C ALA A 581 18.39 -9.90 15.03
N PHE A 582 17.77 -10.88 14.37
CA PHE A 582 16.32 -10.90 14.15
C PHE A 582 15.53 -11.53 15.32
N SER A 583 16.15 -12.31 16.22
CA SER A 583 15.47 -12.94 17.37
C SER A 583 14.77 -11.92 18.26
N SER A 584 15.46 -10.84 18.63
CA SER A 584 14.89 -9.76 19.43
C SER A 584 13.65 -9.13 18.79
N ILE A 585 13.60 -9.03 17.45
CA ILE A 585 12.48 -8.44 16.72
C ILE A 585 11.29 -9.41 16.71
N TRP A 586 11.52 -10.70 16.51
CA TRP A 586 10.47 -11.72 16.60
C TRP A 586 9.87 -11.76 18.01
N ASP A 587 10.70 -11.70 19.05
CA ASP A 587 10.26 -11.67 20.44
C ASP A 587 9.45 -10.41 20.77
N GLU A 588 9.93 -9.23 20.37
CA GLU A 588 9.22 -7.96 20.59
C GLU A 588 7.86 -7.93 19.90
N GLN A 589 7.76 -8.45 18.67
CA GLN A 589 6.49 -8.55 17.95
C GLN A 589 5.55 -9.59 18.57
N GLY A 590 6.08 -10.67 19.13
CA GLY A 590 5.28 -11.82 19.57
C GLY A 590 4.48 -12.47 18.44
N LEU A 591 4.93 -12.34 17.19
CA LEU A 591 4.32 -12.94 16.01
C LEU A 591 5.14 -14.15 15.56
N GLN A 592 4.46 -15.16 15.01
CA GLN A 592 5.16 -16.33 14.48
C GLN A 592 5.98 -15.95 13.23
N GLY A 593 7.17 -16.54 13.09
CA GLY A 593 8.05 -16.31 11.95
C GLY A 593 8.70 -17.57 11.39
N SER A 594 9.47 -17.41 10.32
CA SER A 594 10.28 -18.47 9.71
C SER A 594 11.69 -17.99 9.36
N LEU A 595 12.68 -18.82 9.61
CA LEU A 595 14.06 -18.65 9.17
C LEU A 595 14.44 -19.81 8.25
N VAL A 596 14.84 -19.49 7.02
CA VAL A 596 15.33 -20.47 6.04
C VAL A 596 16.80 -20.23 5.76
N LEU A 597 17.65 -21.20 6.09
CA LEU A 597 19.09 -21.14 5.82
C LEU A 597 19.48 -22.02 4.63
N THR A 598 20.11 -21.43 3.62
CA THR A 598 20.57 -22.19 2.45
C THR A 598 21.89 -22.90 2.74
N THR A 599 21.84 -24.22 2.72
CA THR A 599 22.96 -25.13 2.93
C THR A 599 23.46 -25.69 1.59
N SER A 600 23.70 -27.00 1.49
CA SER A 600 24.00 -27.72 0.26
C SER A 600 23.91 -29.23 0.50
N VAL A 601 23.61 -30.01 -0.53
CA VAL A 601 23.81 -31.47 -0.50
C VAL A 601 25.26 -31.87 -0.18
N ASN A 602 26.24 -30.98 -0.43
CA ASN A 602 27.64 -31.19 -0.04
C ASN A 602 27.86 -31.27 1.47
N ALA A 603 26.88 -30.87 2.28
CA ALA A 603 26.89 -31.11 3.72
C ALA A 603 26.84 -32.61 4.06
N ALA A 604 26.26 -33.44 3.18
CA ALA A 604 26.22 -34.89 3.28
C ALA A 604 27.20 -35.59 2.32
N VAL A 605 27.46 -34.98 1.16
CA VAL A 605 28.30 -35.54 0.08
C VAL A 605 29.67 -34.87 0.04
N ALA A 606 30.70 -35.57 0.51
CA ALA A 606 32.08 -35.10 0.42
C ALA A 606 32.61 -35.15 -1.02
N LYS A 607 33.26 -34.07 -1.48
CA LYS A 607 33.90 -34.01 -2.80
C LYS A 607 35.34 -33.52 -2.71
N LYS A 608 36.21 -34.04 -3.59
CA LYS A 608 37.60 -33.57 -3.69
C LYS A 608 37.61 -32.12 -4.20
N GLY A 609 38.26 -31.22 -3.44
CA GLY A 609 38.43 -29.80 -3.81
C GLY A 609 37.39 -28.84 -3.22
N SER A 610 36.52 -29.30 -2.32
CA SER A 610 35.50 -28.47 -1.65
C SER A 610 35.54 -28.55 -0.12
N LEU A 611 36.65 -29.00 0.47
CA LEU A 611 36.80 -29.28 1.91
C LEU A 611 36.23 -28.18 2.82
N ALA A 612 36.64 -26.92 2.60
CA ALA A 612 36.16 -25.78 3.40
C ALA A 612 34.65 -25.56 3.26
N TYR A 613 34.14 -25.63 2.03
CA TYR A 613 32.73 -25.44 1.73
C TYR A 613 31.87 -26.55 2.31
N ASP A 614 32.21 -27.81 2.05
CA ASP A 614 31.48 -28.99 2.50
C ASP A 614 31.39 -29.01 4.04
N THR A 615 32.52 -28.76 4.72
CA THR A 615 32.56 -28.69 6.19
C THR A 615 31.71 -27.53 6.71
N SER A 616 31.78 -26.34 6.09
CA SER A 616 30.95 -25.20 6.50
C SER A 616 29.45 -25.47 6.32
N LYS A 617 29.03 -26.18 5.26
CA LYS A 617 27.62 -26.51 5.03
C LYS A 617 27.13 -27.65 5.94
N ALA A 618 28.00 -28.58 6.34
CA ALA A 618 27.71 -29.53 7.40
C ALA A 618 27.51 -28.83 8.75
N ALA A 619 28.34 -27.84 9.09
CA ALA A 619 28.16 -27.02 10.27
C ALA A 619 26.85 -26.21 10.22
N ALA A 620 26.53 -25.60 9.07
CA ALA A 620 25.26 -24.88 8.88
C ALA A 620 24.03 -25.81 9.03
N ASN A 621 24.12 -27.06 8.57
CA ASN A 621 23.05 -28.06 8.78
C ASN A 621 22.81 -28.33 10.27
N HIS A 622 23.86 -28.39 11.09
CA HIS A 622 23.68 -28.57 12.53
C HIS A 622 23.17 -27.28 13.19
N LEU A 623 23.68 -26.11 12.77
CA LEU A 623 23.21 -24.81 13.22
C LEU A 623 21.69 -24.63 13.05
N ILE A 624 21.12 -25.09 11.93
CA ILE A 624 19.65 -25.06 11.72
C ILE A 624 18.89 -25.75 12.85
N ARG A 625 19.40 -26.88 13.36
CA ARG A 625 18.74 -27.65 14.42
C ARG A 625 18.86 -26.95 15.77
N GLU A 626 20.03 -26.40 16.07
CA GLU A 626 20.25 -25.61 17.29
C GLU A 626 19.36 -24.37 17.30
N LEU A 627 19.32 -23.61 16.19
CA LEU A 627 18.45 -22.44 16.07
C LEU A 627 16.96 -22.78 16.10
N ALA A 628 16.57 -23.94 15.57
CA ALA A 628 15.18 -24.41 15.66
C ALA A 628 14.74 -24.69 17.11
N ILE A 629 15.68 -25.10 17.96
CA ILE A 629 15.42 -25.31 19.40
C ILE A 629 15.42 -23.94 20.11
N GLU A 630 16.42 -23.10 19.84
CA GLU A 630 16.61 -21.81 20.50
C GLU A 630 15.47 -20.83 20.24
N LEU A 631 15.00 -20.74 18.99
CA LEU A 631 13.97 -19.78 18.59
C LEU A 631 12.53 -20.33 18.72
N ALA A 632 12.36 -21.56 19.21
CA ALA A 632 11.05 -22.12 19.46
C ALA A 632 10.42 -21.51 20.74
N PRO A 633 9.09 -21.35 20.79
CA PRO A 633 8.10 -21.71 19.77
C PRO A 633 7.82 -20.58 18.76
N GLY A 634 8.49 -19.43 18.85
CA GLY A 634 8.18 -18.23 18.07
C GLY A 634 8.54 -18.34 16.59
N VAL A 635 9.66 -19.01 16.27
CA VAL A 635 10.19 -19.07 14.90
C VAL A 635 10.47 -20.50 14.49
N ARG A 636 10.06 -20.86 13.28
CA ARG A 636 10.46 -22.14 12.65
C ARG A 636 11.78 -21.93 11.93
N VAL A 637 12.76 -22.81 12.14
CA VAL A 637 14.05 -22.73 11.44
C VAL A 637 14.24 -23.97 10.60
N ASN A 638 14.40 -23.81 9.29
CA ASN A 638 14.61 -24.92 8.37
C ASN A 638 15.75 -24.61 7.38
N GLY A 639 16.28 -25.66 6.77
CA GLY A 639 17.31 -25.59 5.75
C GLY A 639 16.78 -25.87 4.36
N LEU A 640 17.33 -25.19 3.37
CA LEU A 640 17.26 -25.61 1.97
C LEU A 640 18.63 -26.18 1.57
N ALA A 641 18.68 -27.37 0.99
CA ALA A 641 19.92 -27.99 0.51
C ALA A 641 19.88 -28.16 -1.02
N PRO A 642 20.38 -27.18 -1.79
CA PRO A 642 20.51 -27.31 -3.23
C PRO A 642 21.61 -28.29 -3.61
N ALA A 643 21.44 -28.94 -4.76
CA ALA A 643 22.55 -29.53 -5.51
C ALA A 643 23.14 -28.52 -6.51
N THR A 644 23.64 -29.00 -7.64
CA THR A 644 24.30 -28.15 -8.63
C THR A 644 23.27 -27.34 -9.43
N VAL A 645 23.06 -26.09 -9.02
CA VAL A 645 22.24 -25.10 -9.77
C VAL A 645 23.16 -24.27 -10.66
N VAL A 646 23.11 -24.52 -11.97
CA VAL A 646 24.03 -23.92 -12.96
C VAL A 646 23.45 -22.66 -13.61
N GLY A 647 22.18 -22.71 -14.04
CA GLY A 647 21.50 -21.59 -14.68
C GLY A 647 21.31 -20.42 -13.71
N GLY A 648 21.56 -19.19 -14.17
CA GLY A 648 21.39 -17.96 -13.37
C GLY A 648 22.32 -17.79 -12.15
N SER A 649 23.21 -18.75 -11.87
CA SER A 649 24.08 -18.75 -10.69
C SER A 649 25.38 -17.97 -10.92
N SER A 650 25.68 -17.03 -10.01
CA SER A 650 26.96 -16.31 -9.96
C SER A 650 28.15 -17.24 -9.66
N MET A 651 27.89 -18.42 -9.08
CA MET A 651 28.93 -19.43 -8.84
C MET A 651 29.42 -20.10 -10.13
N PHE A 652 28.71 -19.99 -11.26
CA PHE A 652 29.08 -20.59 -12.54
C PHE A 652 29.31 -19.49 -13.61
N PRO A 653 30.38 -18.68 -13.48
CA PRO A 653 30.80 -17.78 -14.55
C PRO A 653 31.30 -18.57 -15.76
N ARG A 654 31.30 -17.94 -16.94
CA ARG A 654 31.60 -18.57 -18.23
C ARG A 654 32.87 -19.43 -18.18
N ASP A 655 33.96 -18.89 -17.64
CA ASP A 655 35.26 -19.60 -17.58
C ASP A 655 35.20 -20.86 -16.72
N ARG A 656 34.47 -20.81 -15.59
CA ARG A 656 34.26 -21.99 -14.74
C ARG A 656 33.38 -23.03 -15.43
N VAL A 657 32.37 -22.61 -16.17
CA VAL A 657 31.51 -23.49 -16.96
C VAL A 657 32.33 -24.20 -18.03
N MET A 658 33.12 -23.45 -18.83
CA MET A 658 34.01 -24.03 -19.84
C MET A 658 35.05 -24.98 -19.23
N SER A 659 35.67 -24.60 -18.11
CA SER A 659 36.59 -25.48 -17.36
C SER A 659 35.91 -26.77 -16.90
N SER A 660 34.66 -26.68 -16.43
CA SER A 660 33.87 -27.84 -16.02
C SER A 660 33.50 -28.74 -17.20
N LEU A 661 33.08 -28.15 -18.33
CA LEU A 661 32.76 -28.87 -19.56
C LEU A 661 33.99 -29.65 -20.07
N ARG A 662 35.17 -29.01 -20.09
CA ARG A 662 36.45 -29.67 -20.42
C ARG A 662 36.79 -30.80 -19.43
N LYS A 663 36.67 -30.54 -18.13
CA LYS A 663 36.94 -31.53 -17.06
C LYS A 663 36.08 -32.78 -17.19
N TYR A 664 34.83 -32.64 -17.61
CA TYR A 664 33.89 -33.75 -17.77
C TYR A 664 33.81 -34.29 -19.20
N SER A 665 34.66 -33.80 -20.11
CA SER A 665 34.68 -34.21 -21.52
C SER A 665 33.32 -34.05 -22.21
N ILE A 666 32.61 -32.97 -21.90
CA ILE A 666 31.33 -32.60 -22.53
C ILE A 666 31.64 -31.75 -23.75
N GLU A 667 31.07 -32.08 -24.90
CA GLU A 667 31.27 -31.36 -26.16
C GLU A 667 30.61 -29.96 -26.13
N PHE A 668 31.40 -28.93 -26.41
CA PHE A 668 30.93 -27.54 -26.52
C PHE A 668 31.80 -26.73 -27.49
N ASP A 669 31.23 -25.65 -28.01
CA ASP A 669 31.93 -24.67 -28.83
C ASP A 669 32.11 -23.38 -28.02
N GLU A 670 33.32 -22.82 -28.02
CA GLU A 670 33.66 -21.62 -27.27
C GLU A 670 32.93 -20.36 -27.77
N SER A 671 32.31 -20.41 -28.94
CA SER A 671 31.45 -19.35 -29.48
C SER A 671 30.01 -19.40 -28.96
N GLU A 672 29.58 -20.49 -28.30
CA GLU A 672 28.22 -20.61 -27.76
C GLU A 672 27.96 -19.57 -26.67
N SER A 673 26.69 -19.19 -26.50
CA SER A 673 26.31 -18.26 -25.44
C SER A 673 26.62 -18.87 -24.07
N THR A 674 26.88 -18.02 -23.07
CA THR A 674 27.16 -18.52 -21.70
C THR A 674 25.99 -19.34 -21.16
N GLU A 675 24.76 -19.02 -21.57
CA GLU A 675 23.58 -19.74 -21.12
C GLU A 675 23.44 -21.11 -21.79
N ASP A 676 23.82 -21.25 -23.06
CA ASP A 676 23.87 -22.56 -23.74
C ASP A 676 24.91 -23.48 -23.10
N LEU A 677 26.10 -22.94 -22.78
CA LEU A 677 27.14 -23.68 -22.06
C LEU A 677 26.66 -24.13 -20.67
N ARG A 678 25.96 -23.24 -19.95
CA ARG A 678 25.33 -23.57 -18.66
C ARG A 678 24.28 -24.65 -18.82
N ALA A 679 23.43 -24.57 -19.85
CA ALA A 679 22.40 -25.57 -20.11
C ALA A 679 22.98 -26.95 -20.41
N LYS A 680 24.08 -27.03 -21.17
CA LYS A 680 24.81 -28.29 -21.40
C LYS A 680 25.36 -28.88 -20.10
N LEU A 681 26.01 -28.04 -19.29
CA LEU A 681 26.54 -28.46 -17.99
C LEU A 681 25.41 -28.90 -17.03
N ALA A 682 24.29 -28.19 -17.02
CA ALA A 682 23.12 -28.52 -16.21
C ALA A 682 22.53 -29.88 -16.60
N ARG A 683 22.40 -30.17 -17.91
CA ARG A 683 21.94 -31.47 -18.42
C ARG A 683 22.86 -32.61 -18.01
N PHE A 684 24.16 -32.39 -18.01
CA PHE A 684 25.12 -33.39 -17.53
C PHE A 684 24.98 -33.67 -16.03
N TYR A 685 24.79 -32.65 -15.20
CA TYR A 685 24.54 -32.90 -13.78
C TYR A 685 23.19 -33.58 -13.56
N ALA A 686 22.17 -33.21 -14.33
CA ALA A 686 20.86 -33.84 -14.29
C ALA A 686 20.92 -35.35 -14.60
N SER A 687 21.71 -35.78 -15.58
CA SER A 687 21.80 -37.21 -15.93
C SER A 687 22.36 -38.11 -14.82
N ARG A 688 22.91 -37.52 -13.76
CA ARG A 688 23.44 -38.20 -12.56
C ARG A 688 22.45 -38.25 -11.40
N THR A 689 21.28 -37.64 -11.54
CA THR A 689 20.23 -37.63 -10.52
C THR A 689 19.06 -38.51 -10.95
N LEU A 690 18.27 -39.00 -10.00
CA LEU A 690 17.18 -39.95 -10.28
C LEU A 690 16.07 -39.36 -11.18
N THR A 691 15.80 -38.06 -11.07
CA THR A 691 14.78 -37.38 -11.89
C THR A 691 15.24 -37.07 -13.30
N GLN A 692 16.55 -37.09 -13.55
CA GLN A 692 17.15 -36.73 -14.85
C GLN A 692 16.75 -35.35 -15.38
N ARG A 693 16.35 -34.43 -14.49
CA ARG A 693 15.95 -33.06 -14.83
C ARG A 693 16.95 -32.04 -14.28
N PRO A 694 17.31 -31.00 -15.07
CA PRO A 694 18.07 -29.87 -14.56
C PRO A 694 17.34 -29.21 -13.39
N ILE A 695 18.11 -28.81 -12.39
CA ILE A 695 17.60 -28.06 -11.23
C ILE A 695 17.89 -26.59 -11.46
N SER A 696 16.85 -25.78 -11.38
CA SER A 696 16.88 -24.34 -11.58
C SER A 696 16.86 -23.57 -10.25
N THR A 697 17.11 -22.27 -10.30
CA THR A 697 16.87 -21.37 -9.17
C THR A 697 15.38 -21.33 -8.80
N ALA A 698 14.47 -21.50 -9.77
CA ALA A 698 13.02 -21.47 -9.54
C ALA A 698 12.57 -22.68 -8.70
N ASP A 699 13.17 -23.86 -8.92
CA ASP A 699 12.90 -25.04 -8.10
C ASP A 699 13.30 -24.82 -6.63
N GLN A 700 14.40 -24.08 -6.41
CA GLN A 700 14.86 -23.71 -5.07
C GLN A 700 13.93 -22.67 -4.43
N ALA A 701 13.51 -21.67 -5.20
CA ALA A 701 12.61 -20.62 -4.73
C ALA A 701 11.22 -21.19 -4.35
N GLU A 702 10.71 -22.19 -5.07
CA GLU A 702 9.48 -22.89 -4.71
C GLU A 702 9.61 -23.59 -3.35
N ALA A 703 10.74 -24.24 -3.08
CA ALA A 703 10.99 -24.87 -1.79
C ALA A 703 11.11 -23.84 -0.66
N VAL A 704 11.74 -22.69 -0.89
CA VAL A 704 11.74 -21.58 0.08
C VAL A 704 10.32 -21.11 0.37
N PHE A 705 9.52 -20.88 -0.67
CA PHE A 705 8.12 -20.49 -0.53
C PHE A 705 7.34 -21.46 0.37
N LEU A 706 7.49 -22.77 0.15
CA LEU A 706 6.85 -23.79 1.01
C LEU A 706 7.34 -23.76 2.48
N LEU A 707 8.60 -23.44 2.71
CA LEU A 707 9.19 -23.40 4.06
C LEU A 707 8.77 -22.17 4.86
N ILE A 708 8.60 -21.02 4.20
CA ILE A 708 8.13 -19.78 4.85
C ILE A 708 6.61 -19.72 4.96
N SER A 709 5.85 -20.36 4.06
CA SER A 709 4.40 -20.39 4.13
C SER A 709 3.84 -21.31 5.22
N ASP A 710 2.55 -21.18 5.49
CA ASP A 710 1.84 -21.99 6.49
C ASP A 710 1.65 -23.46 6.08
N ARG A 711 1.99 -23.82 4.83
CA ARG A 711 1.91 -25.21 4.33
C ARG A 711 2.78 -26.17 5.15
N LEU A 712 3.91 -25.68 5.67
CA LEU A 712 4.83 -26.43 6.52
C LEU A 712 4.92 -25.86 7.94
N SER A 713 3.82 -25.30 8.44
CA SER A 713 3.72 -24.69 9.79
C SER A 713 4.00 -25.65 10.96
N LYS A 714 4.10 -26.97 10.72
CA LYS A 714 4.42 -27.99 11.73
C LYS A 714 5.83 -28.59 11.53
N THR A 715 6.66 -27.95 10.69
CA THR A 715 8.01 -28.41 10.34
C THR A 715 9.04 -27.37 10.79
N THR A 716 9.98 -27.80 11.63
CA THR A 716 11.15 -27.03 12.09
C THR A 716 12.33 -27.99 12.30
N GLY A 717 13.56 -27.47 12.22
CA GLY A 717 14.81 -28.23 12.35
C GLY A 717 15.13 -29.16 11.18
N GLN A 718 14.39 -29.07 10.06
CA GLN A 718 14.55 -29.96 8.91
C GLN A 718 15.36 -29.31 7.79
N VAL A 719 16.03 -30.13 6.99
CA VAL A 719 16.75 -29.69 5.78
C VAL A 719 16.06 -30.31 4.57
N LEU A 720 15.44 -29.49 3.74
CA LEU A 720 14.77 -29.90 2.51
C LEU A 720 15.77 -29.92 1.35
N THR A 721 16.00 -31.08 0.76
CA THR A 721 16.85 -31.24 -0.43
C THR A 721 16.06 -31.01 -1.71
N VAL A 722 16.56 -30.16 -2.60
CA VAL A 722 16.05 -29.99 -3.96
C VAL A 722 17.20 -30.28 -4.92
N ASP A 723 17.42 -31.57 -5.16
CA ASP A 723 18.64 -32.12 -5.74
C ASP A 723 18.41 -33.10 -6.90
N GLY A 724 17.16 -33.26 -7.34
CA GLY A 724 16.77 -34.20 -8.38
C GLY A 724 16.90 -35.68 -7.96
N GLY A 725 17.05 -35.97 -6.67
CA GLY A 725 17.25 -37.30 -6.12
C GLY A 725 18.72 -37.74 -6.22
N LEU A 726 19.65 -36.99 -5.63
CA LEU A 726 21.06 -37.39 -5.59
C LEU A 726 21.24 -38.46 -4.51
N VAL A 727 21.44 -39.72 -4.91
CA VAL A 727 21.44 -40.88 -4.00
C VAL A 727 22.49 -40.77 -2.89
N GLU A 728 23.64 -40.19 -3.21
CA GLU A 728 24.73 -39.97 -2.25
C GLU A 728 24.35 -38.99 -1.13
N ALA A 729 23.37 -38.11 -1.36
CA ALA A 729 22.92 -37.11 -0.41
C ALA A 729 21.78 -37.59 0.51
N PHE A 730 21.31 -38.83 0.35
CA PHE A 730 20.22 -39.36 1.18
C PHE A 730 20.68 -39.48 2.64
N LEU A 731 20.12 -38.63 3.50
CA LEU A 731 20.32 -38.69 4.93
C LEU A 731 19.67 -39.98 5.47
N ARG A 732 20.41 -40.74 6.28
CA ARG A 732 19.98 -42.01 6.88
C ARG A 732 19.87 -41.90 8.38
#